data_AF-A0A9N9ESW3-F1
#
_entry.id   AF-A0A9N9ESW3-F1
#
_cell.length_a   1.000
_cell.length_b   1.000
_cell.length_c   1.000
_cell.angle_alpha   90.00
_cell.angle_beta   90.00
_cell.angle_gamma   90.00
#
_symmetry.space_group_name_H-M   'P 1'
#
loop_
_entity.id
_entity.type
_entity.pdbx_description
1 polymer ?
#
loop_
_entity_poly.entity_id
_entity_poly.type
_entity_poly.pdbx_seq_one_letter_code
_entity_poly.pdbx_strand_id
1 'polypeptide(L)'
;MDPTSTAQSLVYGFDELNSIDLINDELSVKLDELSSLEALHRFALLFPTLNGDTKAQLLSNLQRLLYKEEDKDVKNLVIILLEKLIHDQSIDRVKILDVLINQIENIKSHLPSINTLQLLCVQASNDLTDLHYSIRSVCIGLLSTLLPIIINMEVKDGLSNLNTLDFMNEIQIRNMILRFGEDPDPRVRTATIRAFLHLHQRGCKLDLSLYNLCVTCLTDDSEEVRFEAVLSTIYSQEMRNCALDDGNFQNIRLLDDAFTKICDMVNDRSVKVRSKACTIMGSYHQVDGSILLETLSQEIITHGKFWKPSTSHSKTKKSRFIPTPEGDLDVESAELRILKSSACGAFIHGLEDAYQDVRNAAIDSICQLCMHNEKFSKRSVEFLVDMFQDEIDFVRLNSINSLCKIGAQYPIELDSELLQITLSVLNDADPRVRESTHGMLGVAKLKSSDLIPIFIKSLLASMTRYPEDQLSIYQCFRRVGSTHGDYIERFVPKFFKIESSYISKEINQNAPEHVGHLILAFNASISNPKILSMLPSYTSRHYEYLRIKFPQCFPDVKLPGETPKQSIQSTNNDEHIQSFMENTIKAVLELKRLFKVRDFKAVMRGIKCCKSNLKYISHVPLFSGNAKFFLKYLSCIKALIKIKQTYIGVNSINSETDTAINLLTLSYIMEYGFLGLERVFGYVVNVVLRFSTHSQVTSMSQQMLLNSFNKRVTDVQRQFEGHEPLIDEMSRVQKKLTQVTMEPTIINMISLFDYILDFNILEIGLNNAVKCSEATIIRPVSNPAPAPPKDFQSQFPLTINVEAEVNNVDDASTLAVQIILPDQSIQHFRPSSADLVVTRPNNFQLKTRIDISLSAWTGPSYIQLKIVRDFQPDIPDLDKQIMRTESTLDLSDAIKFYIWPKDSSNW
;
A
#
# COMPACT_ATOMS: atom_id res chain seq x y z
N MET A 1 -38.00 35.36 6.92
CA MET A 1 -37.23 35.29 8.17
C MET A 1 -36.86 33.83 8.36
N ASP A 2 -35.57 33.58 8.27
CA ASP A 2 -34.97 32.26 8.07
C ASP A 2 -35.11 31.29 9.25
N PRO A 3 -35.23 29.98 8.98
CA PRO A 3 -35.10 28.91 9.98
C PRO A 3 -33.64 28.43 10.13
N THR A 4 -32.64 29.30 9.90
CA THR A 4 -31.21 28.96 9.98
C THR A 4 -30.55 29.31 11.31
N SER A 5 -31.27 29.84 12.30
CA SER A 5 -30.63 30.34 13.53
C SER A 5 -30.71 29.42 14.76
N THR A 6 -31.24 28.20 14.66
CA THR A 6 -31.29 27.23 15.78
C THR A 6 -30.45 25.98 15.58
N ALA A 7 -29.68 25.89 14.47
CA ALA A 7 -28.77 24.78 14.18
C ALA A 7 -27.29 25.09 14.40
N GLN A 8 -26.93 26.32 14.80
CA GLN A 8 -25.52 26.76 14.92
C GLN A 8 -25.00 26.93 16.36
N SER A 9 -25.78 26.57 17.39
CA SER A 9 -25.33 26.66 18.80
C SER A 9 -25.03 25.32 19.47
N LEU A 10 -24.88 24.22 18.71
CA LEU A 10 -24.55 22.89 19.25
C LEU A 10 -23.22 22.30 18.75
N VAL A 11 -22.38 23.08 18.05
CA VAL A 11 -21.12 22.57 17.44
C VAL A 11 -19.85 23.21 18.01
N TYR A 12 -19.95 24.13 18.99
CA TYR A 12 -18.77 24.67 19.67
C TYR A 12 -18.92 24.59 21.18
N GLY A 13 -18.31 23.56 21.77
CA GLY A 13 -18.21 23.40 23.23
C GLY A 13 -18.22 21.95 23.69
N PHE A 14 -17.26 21.12 23.24
CA PHE A 14 -16.88 19.87 23.93
C PHE A 14 -15.38 19.63 23.76
N ASP A 15 -14.58 20.53 24.32
CA ASP A 15 -13.22 20.21 24.73
C ASP A 15 -13.28 19.55 26.12
N GLU A 16 -12.54 18.45 26.25
CA GLU A 16 -12.01 17.85 27.48
C GLU A 16 -12.89 17.91 28.74
N LEU A 17 -13.56 16.79 29.08
CA LEU A 17 -13.66 16.20 30.45
C LEU A 17 -14.67 15.03 30.47
N ASN A 18 -14.18 13.82 30.76
CA ASN A 18 -14.89 12.68 31.42
C ASN A 18 -16.26 12.21 30.88
N SER A 19 -16.36 11.80 29.61
CA SER A 19 -17.58 11.16 29.08
C SER A 19 -17.51 9.63 28.92
N ILE A 20 -16.35 8.97 29.05
CA ILE A 20 -16.27 7.50 28.95
C ILE A 20 -16.72 6.81 30.25
N ASP A 21 -16.40 7.38 31.40
CA ASP A 21 -16.80 6.84 32.71
C ASP A 21 -18.29 7.08 33.00
N LEU A 22 -18.84 8.24 32.59
CA LEU A 22 -20.28 8.53 32.70
C LEU A 22 -21.13 7.54 31.89
N ILE A 23 -20.60 7.08 30.76
CA ILE A 23 -21.25 6.16 29.82
C ILE A 23 -21.19 4.70 30.31
N ASN A 24 -20.08 4.29 30.92
CA ASN A 24 -19.98 2.99 31.58
C ASN A 24 -20.88 2.91 32.83
N ASP A 25 -21.08 4.04 33.52
CA ASP A 25 -22.02 4.15 34.63
C ASP A 25 -23.49 4.11 34.16
N GLU A 26 -23.86 4.74 33.03
CA GLU A 26 -25.21 4.65 32.45
C GLU A 26 -25.58 3.24 31.95
N LEU A 27 -24.62 2.47 31.41
CA LEU A 27 -24.87 1.07 31.00
C LEU A 27 -24.84 0.06 32.16
N SER A 28 -24.35 0.46 33.34
CA SER A 28 -24.31 -0.40 34.53
C SER A 28 -25.44 -0.13 35.52
N VAL A 29 -26.09 1.05 35.46
CA VAL A 29 -27.15 1.45 36.40
C VAL A 29 -28.51 1.58 35.69
N LYS A 30 -29.36 0.57 35.91
CA LYS A 30 -30.84 0.50 35.71
C LYS A 30 -31.41 1.18 34.44
N LEU A 31 -31.73 0.34 33.45
CA LEU A 31 -32.53 0.67 32.27
C LEU A 31 -34.02 0.74 32.65
N ASP A 32 -34.60 1.95 32.61
CA ASP A 32 -36.04 2.15 32.45
C ASP A 32 -36.35 2.26 30.95
N GLU A 33 -37.44 1.63 30.50
CA GLU A 33 -37.72 1.27 29.09
C GLU A 33 -37.64 2.42 28.05
N LEU A 34 -37.83 3.69 28.45
CA LEU A 34 -37.81 4.85 27.53
C LEU A 34 -36.42 5.47 27.30
N SER A 35 -35.40 5.20 28.14
CA SER A 35 -34.05 5.77 27.98
C SER A 35 -33.11 4.90 27.13
N SER A 36 -33.42 3.60 26.98
CA SER A 36 -32.60 2.62 26.26
C SER A 36 -32.48 2.91 24.76
N LEU A 37 -33.57 3.33 24.11
CA LEU A 37 -33.63 3.57 22.67
C LEU A 37 -32.87 4.84 22.26
N GLU A 38 -33.03 5.94 23.01
CA GLU A 38 -32.30 7.20 22.76
C GLU A 38 -30.80 7.05 23.00
N ALA A 39 -30.40 6.30 24.03
CA ALA A 39 -29.00 5.97 24.28
C ALA A 39 -28.38 5.20 23.10
N LEU A 40 -29.03 4.12 22.66
CA LEU A 40 -28.58 3.32 21.50
C LEU A 40 -28.54 4.12 20.20
N HIS A 41 -29.46 5.07 20.00
CA HIS A 41 -29.44 6.00 18.87
C HIS A 41 -28.26 6.99 18.93
N ARG A 42 -27.93 7.53 20.11
CA ARG A 42 -26.73 8.36 20.31
C ARG A 42 -25.44 7.57 20.09
N PHE A 43 -25.39 6.31 20.49
CA PHE A 43 -24.26 5.43 20.21
C PHE A 43 -24.08 5.12 18.73
N ALA A 44 -25.17 4.92 17.99
CA ALA A 44 -25.11 4.69 16.53
C ALA A 44 -24.47 5.86 15.77
N LEU A 45 -24.57 7.09 16.30
CA LEU A 45 -23.95 8.30 15.76
C LEU A 45 -22.46 8.42 16.12
N LEU A 46 -22.05 7.95 17.31
CA LEU A 46 -20.68 7.98 17.81
C LEU A 46 -19.82 6.78 17.37
N PHE A 47 -20.42 5.81 16.70
CA PHE A 47 -19.76 4.58 16.24
C PHE A 47 -18.45 4.77 15.43
N PRO A 48 -18.33 5.76 14.51
CA PRO A 48 -17.11 5.95 13.71
C PRO A 48 -15.89 6.41 14.52
N THR A 49 -16.09 6.97 15.72
CA THR A 49 -15.04 7.63 16.52
C THR A 49 -14.49 6.75 17.64
N LEU A 50 -14.98 5.52 17.81
CA LEU A 50 -14.60 4.61 18.89
C LEU A 50 -13.31 3.82 18.57
N ASN A 51 -12.45 3.63 19.57
CA ASN A 51 -11.24 2.80 19.44
C ASN A 51 -11.57 1.28 19.51
N GLY A 52 -10.63 0.43 19.12
CA GLY A 52 -10.84 -1.03 19.01
C GLY A 52 -11.22 -1.73 20.32
N ASP A 53 -10.64 -1.32 21.45
CA ASP A 53 -10.91 -1.93 22.76
C ASP A 53 -12.32 -1.59 23.27
N THR A 54 -12.77 -0.35 23.05
CA THR A 54 -14.12 0.08 23.43
C THR A 54 -15.18 -0.61 22.56
N LYS A 55 -14.87 -0.86 21.27
CA LYS A 55 -15.73 -1.64 20.36
C LYS A 55 -15.87 -3.11 20.80
N ALA A 56 -14.81 -3.71 21.35
CA ALA A 56 -14.86 -5.08 21.87
C ALA A 56 -15.68 -5.19 23.18
N GLN A 57 -15.58 -4.20 24.07
CA GLN A 57 -16.45 -4.10 25.26
C GLN A 57 -17.91 -3.86 24.89
N LEU A 58 -18.15 -3.00 23.90
CA LEU A 58 -19.49 -2.74 23.34
C LEU A 58 -20.11 -4.01 22.77
N LEU A 59 -19.34 -4.83 22.03
CA LEU A 59 -19.81 -6.12 21.54
C LEU A 59 -20.30 -7.03 22.68
N SER A 60 -19.54 -7.12 23.79
CA SER A 60 -19.93 -7.91 24.97
C SER A 60 -21.21 -7.38 25.66
N ASN A 61 -21.37 -6.05 25.71
CA ASN A 61 -22.55 -5.42 26.30
C ASN A 61 -23.80 -5.56 25.42
N LEU A 62 -23.68 -5.36 24.11
CA LEU A 62 -24.76 -5.56 23.14
C LEU A 62 -25.20 -7.02 23.08
N GLN A 63 -24.26 -7.97 23.19
CA GLN A 63 -24.56 -9.39 23.36
C GLN A 63 -25.45 -9.61 24.59
N ARG A 64 -25.05 -9.09 25.75
CA ARG A 64 -25.80 -9.24 27.01
C ARG A 64 -27.19 -8.58 26.94
N LEU A 65 -27.31 -7.45 26.25
CA LEU A 65 -28.56 -6.71 26.09
C LEU A 65 -29.53 -7.47 25.16
N LEU A 66 -29.03 -8.05 24.06
CA LEU A 66 -29.81 -8.88 23.14
C LEU A 66 -30.46 -10.10 23.83
N TYR A 67 -29.79 -10.69 24.84
CA TYR A 67 -30.34 -11.82 25.61
C TYR A 67 -31.37 -11.43 26.68
N LYS A 68 -31.35 -10.19 27.18
CA LYS A 68 -32.17 -9.76 28.33
C LYS A 68 -33.38 -8.91 27.96
N GLU A 69 -33.33 -8.21 26.83
CA GLU A 69 -34.36 -7.25 26.45
C GLU A 69 -35.65 -7.95 25.99
N GLU A 70 -36.83 -7.38 26.24
CA GLU A 70 -38.10 -7.91 25.71
C GLU A 70 -38.71 -7.02 24.62
N ASP A 71 -38.33 -5.73 24.58
CA ASP A 71 -38.77 -4.77 23.57
C ASP A 71 -38.21 -5.09 22.16
N LYS A 72 -39.12 -5.11 21.17
CA LYS A 72 -38.79 -5.49 19.78
C LYS A 72 -38.00 -4.40 19.05
N ASP A 73 -38.25 -3.13 19.33
CA ASP A 73 -37.59 -2.00 18.66
C ASP A 73 -36.16 -1.84 19.18
N VAL A 74 -35.96 -2.05 20.49
CA VAL A 74 -34.63 -2.08 21.11
C VAL A 74 -33.81 -3.27 20.60
N LYS A 75 -34.42 -4.46 20.46
CA LYS A 75 -33.76 -5.64 19.84
C LYS A 75 -33.35 -5.39 18.40
N ASN A 76 -34.23 -4.80 17.59
CA ASN A 76 -33.94 -4.48 16.20
C ASN A 76 -32.77 -3.48 16.08
N LEU A 77 -32.72 -2.47 16.96
CA LEU A 77 -31.63 -1.50 16.98
C LEU A 77 -30.30 -2.12 17.43
N VAL A 78 -30.32 -3.06 18.39
CA VAL A 78 -29.15 -3.84 18.81
C VAL A 78 -28.64 -4.74 17.67
N ILE A 79 -29.53 -5.37 16.89
CA ILE A 79 -29.16 -6.18 15.72
C ILE A 79 -28.50 -5.31 14.63
N ILE A 80 -29.03 -4.11 14.35
CA ILE A 80 -28.44 -3.15 13.39
C ILE A 80 -27.05 -2.69 13.86
N LEU A 81 -26.86 -2.50 15.17
CA LEU A 81 -25.55 -2.14 15.74
C LEU A 81 -24.54 -3.29 15.66
N LEU A 82 -24.99 -4.53 15.87
CA LEU A 82 -24.18 -5.74 15.66
C LEU A 82 -23.81 -5.91 14.18
N GLU A 83 -24.73 -5.65 13.24
CA GLU A 83 -24.45 -5.62 11.79
C GLU A 83 -23.36 -4.61 11.44
N LYS A 84 -23.42 -3.39 11.98
CA LYS A 84 -22.38 -2.37 11.78
C LYS A 84 -21.02 -2.78 12.34
N LEU A 85 -20.98 -3.56 13.43
CA LEU A 85 -19.75 -4.12 14.01
C LEU A 85 -19.14 -5.24 13.13
N ILE A 86 -19.93 -5.95 12.31
CA ILE A 86 -19.46 -7.01 11.39
C ILE A 86 -18.58 -6.44 10.26
N HIS A 87 -18.85 -5.20 9.85
CA HIS A 87 -18.11 -4.53 8.78
C HIS A 87 -16.76 -3.95 9.24
N ASP A 88 -16.44 -3.95 10.55
CA ASP A 88 -15.17 -3.48 11.09
C ASP A 88 -14.07 -4.56 10.99
N GLN A 89 -12.85 -4.16 10.63
CA GLN A 89 -11.70 -5.07 10.47
C GLN A 89 -11.04 -5.44 11.81
N SER A 90 -11.28 -4.68 12.88
CA SER A 90 -10.64 -4.89 14.19
C SER A 90 -11.33 -5.95 15.06
N ILE A 91 -12.48 -6.47 14.63
CA ILE A 91 -13.31 -7.39 15.42
C ILE A 91 -13.35 -8.75 14.73
N ASP A 92 -13.20 -9.79 15.55
CA ASP A 92 -13.28 -11.18 15.08
C ASP A 92 -14.70 -11.50 14.60
N ARG A 93 -14.88 -11.53 13.28
CA ARG A 93 -16.16 -11.78 12.60
C ARG A 93 -16.81 -13.09 13.03
N VAL A 94 -16.00 -14.07 13.44
CA VAL A 94 -16.47 -15.37 13.93
C VAL A 94 -17.23 -15.21 15.26
N LYS A 95 -16.80 -14.31 16.15
CA LYS A 95 -17.48 -14.09 17.44
C LYS A 95 -18.84 -13.42 17.32
N ILE A 96 -19.04 -12.57 16.31
CA ILE A 96 -20.35 -11.94 16.05
C ILE A 96 -21.29 -12.93 15.38
N LEU A 97 -20.77 -13.72 14.42
CA LEU A 97 -21.50 -14.84 13.83
C LEU A 97 -21.89 -15.86 14.90
N ASP A 98 -20.99 -16.22 15.81
CA ASP A 98 -21.29 -17.13 16.94
C ASP A 98 -22.40 -16.59 17.83
N VAL A 99 -22.57 -15.27 17.96
CA VAL A 99 -23.63 -14.68 18.79
C VAL A 99 -24.98 -14.69 18.09
N LEU A 100 -24.99 -14.38 16.79
CA LEU A 100 -26.18 -14.48 15.96
C LEU A 100 -26.60 -15.95 15.81
N ILE A 101 -25.62 -16.85 15.68
CA ILE A 101 -25.80 -18.31 15.69
C ILE A 101 -26.26 -18.79 17.07
N ASN A 102 -25.72 -18.29 18.20
CA ASN A 102 -26.16 -18.69 19.54
C ASN A 102 -27.60 -18.25 19.85
N GLN A 103 -28.05 -17.12 19.30
CA GLN A 103 -29.47 -16.73 19.33
C GLN A 103 -30.35 -17.71 18.57
N ILE A 104 -29.83 -18.31 17.48
CA ILE A 104 -30.47 -19.41 16.74
C ILE A 104 -30.33 -20.74 17.52
N GLU A 105 -29.24 -21.00 18.24
CA GLU A 105 -28.96 -22.22 19.03
C GLU A 105 -29.74 -22.30 20.36
N ASN A 106 -30.38 -21.22 20.81
CA ASN A 106 -31.44 -21.32 21.83
C ASN A 106 -32.64 -22.17 21.34
N ILE A 107 -32.66 -22.54 20.06
CA ILE A 107 -33.44 -23.66 19.51
C ILE A 107 -32.48 -24.87 19.33
N LYS A 108 -32.08 -25.46 20.46
CA LYS A 108 -31.39 -26.74 20.69
C LYS A 108 -30.49 -27.34 19.59
N SER A 109 -29.18 -27.25 19.85
CA SER A 109 -28.12 -28.28 19.84
C SER A 109 -28.09 -29.38 18.74
N HIS A 110 -26.96 -29.34 18.02
CA HIS A 110 -26.46 -30.19 16.92
C HIS A 110 -26.84 -29.66 15.53
N LEU A 111 -25.79 -29.51 14.68
CA LEU A 111 -25.76 -29.10 13.26
C LEU A 111 -27.12 -28.63 12.73
N PRO A 112 -27.28 -27.39 12.21
CA PRO A 112 -28.59 -26.90 11.80
C PRO A 112 -29.22 -27.94 10.89
N SER A 113 -30.22 -28.65 11.43
CA SER A 113 -30.90 -29.66 10.65
C SER A 113 -31.44 -28.95 9.42
N ILE A 114 -31.45 -29.61 8.26
CA ILE A 114 -32.07 -29.04 7.05
C ILE A 114 -33.45 -28.45 7.40
N ASN A 115 -34.19 -29.06 8.32
CA ASN A 115 -35.46 -28.60 8.85
C ASN A 115 -35.41 -27.21 9.56
N THR A 116 -34.34 -26.87 10.29
CA THR A 116 -34.19 -25.57 10.97
C THR A 116 -33.90 -24.45 9.96
N LEU A 117 -33.06 -24.72 8.95
CA LEU A 117 -32.79 -23.75 7.87
C LEU A 117 -34.03 -23.58 6.96
N GLN A 118 -34.76 -24.66 6.73
CA GLN A 118 -36.04 -24.64 6.01
C GLN A 118 -37.10 -23.83 6.77
N LEU A 119 -37.22 -23.99 8.10
CA LEU A 119 -38.15 -23.22 8.92
C LEU A 119 -37.83 -21.71 8.88
N LEU A 120 -36.55 -21.35 8.93
CA LEU A 120 -36.10 -19.96 8.79
C LEU A 120 -36.43 -19.38 7.41
N CYS A 121 -36.31 -20.18 6.34
CA CYS A 121 -36.70 -19.74 5.00
C CYS A 121 -38.22 -19.52 4.88
N VAL A 122 -39.03 -20.40 5.46
CA VAL A 122 -40.50 -20.24 5.48
C VAL A 122 -40.89 -18.99 6.27
N GLN A 123 -40.29 -18.78 7.44
CA GLN A 123 -40.55 -17.61 8.27
C GLN A 123 -40.14 -16.31 7.56
N ALA A 124 -38.93 -16.27 7.01
CA ALA A 124 -38.46 -15.12 6.23
C ALA A 124 -39.36 -14.85 5.03
N SER A 125 -39.88 -15.90 4.37
CA SER A 125 -40.80 -15.77 3.22
C SER A 125 -42.16 -15.18 3.63
N ASN A 126 -42.68 -15.52 4.81
CA ASN A 126 -43.92 -14.94 5.34
C ASN A 126 -43.73 -13.45 5.71
N ASP A 127 -42.59 -13.14 6.34
CA ASP A 127 -42.26 -11.79 6.81
C ASP A 127 -41.92 -10.82 5.65
N LEU A 128 -41.79 -11.31 4.41
CA LEU A 128 -41.70 -10.48 3.21
C LEU A 128 -42.99 -9.71 2.90
N THR A 129 -44.13 -10.11 3.46
CA THR A 129 -45.41 -9.39 3.33
C THR A 129 -45.56 -8.22 4.31
N ASP A 130 -44.56 -7.99 5.16
CA ASP A 130 -44.60 -6.94 6.17
C ASP A 130 -44.65 -5.52 5.55
N LEU A 131 -45.35 -4.61 6.22
CA LEU A 131 -45.52 -3.23 5.80
C LEU A 131 -44.20 -2.43 5.84
N HIS A 132 -43.28 -2.79 6.74
CA HIS A 132 -42.05 -2.06 6.95
C HIS A 132 -40.93 -2.51 5.99
N TYR A 133 -40.37 -1.55 5.25
CA TYR A 133 -39.35 -1.80 4.23
C TYR A 133 -38.09 -2.47 4.78
N SER A 134 -37.70 -2.20 6.03
CA SER A 134 -36.49 -2.78 6.63
C SER A 134 -36.62 -4.28 6.85
N ILE A 135 -37.80 -4.75 7.28
CA ILE A 135 -38.07 -6.17 7.50
C ILE A 135 -38.01 -6.90 6.14
N ARG A 136 -38.68 -6.35 5.11
CA ARG A 136 -38.60 -6.89 3.75
C ARG A 136 -37.17 -6.95 3.23
N SER A 137 -36.39 -5.87 3.40
CA SER A 137 -34.99 -5.81 2.95
C SER A 137 -34.09 -6.84 3.65
N VAL A 138 -34.24 -7.00 4.96
CA VAL A 138 -33.49 -7.99 5.76
C VAL A 138 -33.89 -9.41 5.39
N CYS A 139 -35.19 -9.69 5.23
CA CYS A 139 -35.67 -11.01 4.81
C CYS A 139 -35.15 -11.39 3.42
N ILE A 140 -35.10 -10.45 2.47
CA ILE A 140 -34.48 -10.68 1.15
C ILE A 140 -32.99 -11.04 1.29
N GLY A 141 -32.24 -10.28 2.10
CA GLY A 141 -30.83 -10.57 2.36
C GLY A 141 -30.60 -11.94 3.01
N LEU A 142 -31.44 -12.29 3.98
CA LEU A 142 -31.41 -13.58 4.68
C LEU A 142 -31.69 -14.74 3.71
N LEU A 143 -32.74 -14.64 2.90
CA LEU A 143 -33.07 -15.66 1.90
C LEU A 143 -31.93 -15.87 0.89
N SER A 144 -31.29 -14.78 0.45
CA SER A 144 -30.13 -14.84 -0.45
C SER A 144 -28.90 -15.53 0.15
N THR A 145 -28.81 -15.58 1.48
CA THR A 145 -27.70 -16.20 2.21
C THR A 145 -27.99 -17.68 2.51
N LEU A 146 -29.23 -17.99 2.85
CA LEU A 146 -29.64 -19.35 3.21
C LEU A 146 -29.78 -20.27 2.00
N LEU A 147 -30.23 -19.74 0.85
CA LEU A 147 -30.53 -20.55 -0.34
C LEU A 147 -29.32 -21.37 -0.86
N PRO A 148 -28.11 -20.81 -1.03
CA PRO A 148 -26.94 -21.59 -1.46
C PRO A 148 -26.51 -22.66 -0.44
N ILE A 149 -26.76 -22.43 0.85
CA ILE A 149 -26.41 -23.36 1.93
C ILE A 149 -27.32 -24.60 1.85
N ILE A 150 -28.63 -24.39 1.66
CA ILE A 150 -29.62 -25.47 1.53
C ILE A 150 -29.31 -26.35 0.30
N ILE A 151 -29.06 -25.72 -0.85
CA ILE A 151 -28.74 -26.45 -2.10
C ILE A 151 -27.49 -27.33 -1.93
N ASN A 152 -26.43 -26.79 -1.31
CA ASN A 152 -25.18 -27.54 -1.11
C ASN A 152 -25.31 -28.70 -0.11
N MET A 153 -26.25 -28.63 0.83
CA MET A 153 -26.53 -29.70 1.79
C MET A 153 -27.35 -30.83 1.14
N GLU A 154 -28.36 -30.49 0.32
CA GLU A 154 -29.18 -31.48 -0.41
C GLU A 154 -28.35 -32.34 -1.39
N VAL A 155 -27.33 -31.75 -2.02
CA VAL A 155 -26.44 -32.46 -2.97
C VAL A 155 -25.50 -33.45 -2.28
N LYS A 156 -25.07 -33.20 -1.04
CA LYS A 156 -24.12 -34.06 -0.31
C LYS A 156 -24.78 -35.31 0.28
N ASP A 157 -26.05 -35.24 0.64
CA ASP A 157 -26.73 -36.28 1.41
C ASP A 157 -27.53 -37.29 0.56
N GLY A 158 -27.61 -37.11 -0.77
CA GLY A 158 -28.25 -38.09 -1.67
C GLY A 158 -29.71 -38.41 -1.35
N LEU A 159 -30.36 -37.59 -0.54
CA LEU A 159 -31.70 -37.80 0.01
C LEU A 159 -32.74 -37.10 -0.87
N SER A 160 -33.01 -37.67 -2.03
CA SER A 160 -34.04 -37.18 -2.97
C SER A 160 -35.49 -37.47 -2.55
N ASN A 161 -35.73 -37.94 -1.32
CA ASN A 161 -37.06 -38.37 -0.87
C ASN A 161 -37.33 -37.92 0.58
N LEU A 162 -37.63 -36.63 0.76
CA LEU A 162 -38.43 -36.17 1.90
C LEU A 162 -39.74 -35.61 1.35
N ASN A 163 -40.84 -36.25 1.77
CA ASN A 163 -42.19 -35.94 1.33
C ASN A 163 -42.59 -34.51 1.70
N THR A 164 -42.98 -33.75 0.68
CA THR A 164 -44.04 -32.73 0.66
C THR A 164 -44.68 -32.37 2.02
N LEU A 165 -44.20 -31.28 2.61
CA LEU A 165 -45.05 -30.22 3.16
C LEU A 165 -44.38 -28.87 2.84
N ASP A 166 -44.89 -28.15 1.84
CA ASP A 166 -44.63 -26.74 1.50
C ASP A 166 -43.18 -26.23 1.53
N PHE A 167 -42.24 -26.96 0.93
CA PHE A 167 -40.91 -26.39 0.65
C PHE A 167 -40.94 -25.57 -0.64
N MET A 168 -40.50 -24.31 -0.56
CA MET A 168 -40.30 -23.48 -1.74
C MET A 168 -39.00 -23.90 -2.45
N ASN A 169 -39.12 -24.48 -3.66
CA ASN A 169 -37.98 -24.84 -4.49
C ASN A 169 -37.09 -23.61 -4.77
N GLU A 170 -35.81 -23.84 -5.10
CA GLU A 170 -34.84 -22.78 -5.46
C GLU A 170 -35.43 -21.75 -6.43
N ILE A 171 -36.11 -22.23 -7.47
CA ILE A 171 -36.76 -21.40 -8.49
C ILE A 171 -37.86 -20.53 -7.88
N GLN A 172 -38.61 -21.05 -6.91
CA GLN A 172 -39.72 -20.33 -6.29
C GLN A 172 -39.23 -19.24 -5.32
N ILE A 173 -38.20 -19.51 -4.52
CA ILE A 173 -37.56 -18.48 -3.65
C ILE A 173 -36.94 -17.38 -4.52
N ARG A 174 -36.27 -17.76 -5.61
CA ARG A 174 -35.71 -16.81 -6.57
C ARG A 174 -36.78 -15.94 -7.22
N ASN A 175 -37.88 -16.54 -7.69
CA ASN A 175 -39.00 -15.80 -8.27
C ASN A 175 -39.71 -14.92 -7.24
N MET A 176 -39.71 -15.32 -5.96
CA MET A 176 -40.23 -14.51 -4.86
C MET A 176 -39.36 -13.27 -4.64
N ILE A 177 -38.04 -13.43 -4.51
CA ILE A 177 -37.10 -12.31 -4.41
C ILE A 177 -37.23 -11.40 -5.63
N LEU A 178 -37.36 -11.96 -6.84
CA LEU A 178 -37.48 -11.19 -8.10
C LEU A 178 -38.65 -10.20 -8.08
N ARG A 179 -39.78 -10.56 -7.47
CA ARG A 179 -40.98 -9.69 -7.39
C ARG A 179 -40.73 -8.41 -6.58
N PHE A 180 -39.82 -8.46 -5.61
CA PHE A 180 -39.44 -7.29 -4.82
C PHE A 180 -38.50 -6.33 -5.56
N GLY A 181 -38.13 -6.65 -6.80
CA GLY A 181 -37.51 -5.73 -7.73
C GLY A 181 -38.41 -4.57 -8.14
N GLU A 182 -39.73 -4.73 -8.03
CA GLU A 182 -40.75 -3.70 -8.31
C GLU A 182 -41.37 -3.13 -7.02
N ASP A 183 -40.75 -3.35 -5.84
CA ASP A 183 -41.27 -2.85 -4.56
C ASP A 183 -41.36 -1.30 -4.56
N PRO A 184 -42.40 -0.71 -3.95
CA PRO A 184 -42.53 0.75 -3.89
C PRO A 184 -41.34 1.42 -3.18
N ASP A 185 -40.72 0.77 -2.20
CA ASP A 185 -39.59 1.33 -1.46
C ASP A 185 -38.26 1.05 -2.18
N PRO A 186 -37.45 2.09 -2.50
CA PRO A 186 -36.20 1.91 -3.21
C PRO A 186 -35.18 1.06 -2.45
N ARG A 187 -35.21 1.04 -1.10
CA ARG A 187 -34.25 0.26 -0.30
C ARG A 187 -34.49 -1.24 -0.43
N VAL A 188 -35.75 -1.63 -0.60
CA VAL A 188 -36.13 -3.02 -0.86
C VAL A 188 -35.69 -3.42 -2.27
N ARG A 189 -35.87 -2.54 -3.27
CA ARG A 189 -35.34 -2.78 -4.63
C ARG A 189 -33.82 -2.93 -4.64
N THR A 190 -33.10 -2.06 -3.93
CA THR A 190 -31.63 -2.16 -3.73
C THR A 190 -31.25 -3.49 -3.07
N ALA A 191 -31.94 -3.90 -2.00
CA ALA A 191 -31.70 -5.16 -1.32
C ALA A 191 -31.94 -6.38 -2.24
N THR A 192 -32.96 -6.32 -3.10
CA THR A 192 -33.26 -7.34 -4.11
C THR A 192 -32.11 -7.52 -5.10
N ILE A 193 -31.61 -6.43 -5.68
CA ILE A 193 -30.48 -6.48 -6.64
C ILE A 193 -29.22 -7.04 -5.97
N ARG A 194 -28.92 -6.56 -4.75
CA ARG A 194 -27.77 -7.02 -3.97
C ARG A 194 -27.88 -8.51 -3.59
N ALA A 195 -29.07 -8.99 -3.25
CA ALA A 195 -29.34 -10.40 -2.99
C ALA A 195 -29.04 -11.27 -4.21
N PHE A 196 -29.42 -10.84 -5.41
CA PHE A 196 -29.11 -11.58 -6.63
C PHE A 196 -27.61 -11.62 -6.94
N LEU A 197 -26.90 -10.50 -6.76
CA LEU A 197 -25.45 -10.47 -6.89
C LEU A 197 -24.77 -11.42 -5.88
N HIS A 198 -25.27 -11.47 -4.65
CA HIS A 198 -24.77 -12.41 -3.64
C HIS A 198 -25.02 -13.88 -4.02
N LEU A 199 -26.22 -14.20 -4.51
CA LEU A 199 -26.55 -15.55 -5.01
C LEU A 199 -25.62 -15.95 -6.16
N HIS A 200 -25.34 -15.04 -7.08
CA HIS A 200 -24.40 -15.24 -8.19
C HIS A 200 -22.99 -15.59 -7.70
N GLN A 201 -22.44 -14.77 -6.80
CA GLN A 201 -21.10 -14.97 -6.23
C GLN A 201 -20.96 -16.31 -5.48
N ARG A 202 -22.08 -16.89 -5.03
CA ARG A 202 -22.14 -18.21 -4.38
C ARG A 202 -22.35 -19.38 -5.36
N GLY A 203 -22.39 -19.12 -6.67
CA GLY A 203 -22.47 -20.14 -7.72
C GLY A 203 -23.89 -20.54 -8.13
N CYS A 204 -24.93 -19.82 -7.71
CA CYS A 204 -26.30 -20.06 -8.18
C CYS A 204 -26.44 -19.59 -9.64
N LYS A 205 -26.96 -20.47 -10.52
CA LYS A 205 -27.18 -20.14 -11.93
C LYS A 205 -28.32 -19.12 -12.08
N LEU A 206 -28.01 -17.88 -12.40
CA LEU A 206 -29.01 -16.84 -12.65
C LEU A 206 -29.72 -17.03 -14.00
N ASP A 207 -30.98 -16.58 -14.09
CA ASP A 207 -31.81 -16.64 -15.29
C ASP A 207 -31.80 -15.29 -16.04
N LEU A 208 -32.15 -15.30 -17.33
CA LEU A 208 -32.21 -14.11 -18.18
C LEU A 208 -33.22 -13.06 -17.66
N SER A 209 -34.26 -13.49 -16.94
CA SER A 209 -35.24 -12.62 -16.29
C SER A 209 -34.60 -11.59 -15.34
N LEU A 210 -33.49 -11.94 -14.68
CA LEU A 210 -32.76 -11.02 -13.82
C LEU A 210 -32.10 -9.89 -14.62
N TYR A 211 -31.69 -10.15 -15.87
CA TYR A 211 -31.17 -9.11 -16.74
C TYR A 211 -32.18 -8.06 -17.11
N ASN A 212 -33.40 -8.49 -17.40
CA ASN A 212 -34.48 -7.54 -17.66
C ASN A 212 -34.77 -6.69 -16.40
N LEU A 213 -34.71 -7.30 -15.20
CA LEU A 213 -34.85 -6.55 -13.96
C LEU A 213 -33.71 -5.53 -13.79
N CYS A 214 -32.45 -5.95 -13.93
CA CYS A 214 -31.31 -5.04 -13.80
C CYS A 214 -31.38 -3.87 -14.81
N VAL A 215 -31.73 -4.14 -16.07
CA VAL A 215 -31.89 -3.11 -17.10
C VAL A 215 -33.01 -2.14 -16.73
N THR A 216 -34.13 -2.63 -16.19
CA THR A 216 -35.22 -1.76 -15.72
C THR A 216 -34.75 -0.87 -14.56
N CYS A 217 -34.00 -1.44 -13.61
CA CYS A 217 -33.44 -0.73 -12.47
C CYS A 217 -32.35 0.30 -12.83
N LEU A 218 -31.74 0.23 -14.02
CA LEU A 218 -30.82 1.29 -14.50
C LEU A 218 -31.53 2.62 -14.72
N THR A 219 -32.85 2.61 -14.95
CA THR A 219 -33.66 3.82 -15.14
C THR A 219 -34.45 4.25 -13.89
N ASP A 220 -34.11 3.69 -12.72
CA ASP A 220 -34.85 3.92 -11.47
C ASP A 220 -34.72 5.36 -10.92
N ASP A 221 -35.76 5.85 -10.26
CA ASP A 221 -35.79 7.17 -9.62
C ASP A 221 -34.81 7.29 -8.43
N SER A 222 -34.36 6.20 -7.84
CA SER A 222 -33.41 6.17 -6.73
C SER A 222 -31.98 5.98 -7.21
N GLU A 223 -31.07 6.81 -6.71
CA GLU A 223 -29.62 6.67 -6.95
C GLU A 223 -29.07 5.32 -6.51
N GLU A 224 -29.45 4.84 -5.32
CA GLU A 224 -28.94 3.59 -4.74
C GLU A 224 -29.34 2.36 -5.57
N VAL A 225 -30.53 2.40 -6.19
CA VAL A 225 -31.01 1.31 -7.06
C VAL A 225 -30.22 1.29 -8.37
N ARG A 226 -30.05 2.46 -9.01
CA ARG A 226 -29.24 2.58 -10.24
C ARG A 226 -27.79 2.16 -9.99
N PHE A 227 -27.21 2.55 -8.85
CA PHE A 227 -25.84 2.18 -8.47
C PHE A 227 -25.65 0.66 -8.37
N GLU A 228 -26.54 -0.06 -7.67
CA GLU A 228 -26.46 -1.51 -7.56
C GLU A 228 -26.79 -2.23 -8.88
N ALA A 229 -27.69 -1.66 -9.68
CA ALA A 229 -28.04 -2.19 -11.00
C ALA A 229 -26.82 -2.19 -11.94
N VAL A 230 -26.05 -1.09 -11.96
CA VAL A 230 -24.79 -1.00 -12.73
C VAL A 230 -23.82 -2.12 -12.34
N LEU A 231 -23.61 -2.33 -11.04
CA LEU A 231 -22.72 -3.37 -10.53
C LEU A 231 -23.18 -4.77 -10.94
N SER A 232 -24.49 -4.99 -10.95
CA SER A 232 -25.05 -6.31 -11.25
C SER A 232 -24.86 -6.70 -12.70
N THR A 233 -24.77 -5.77 -13.65
CA THR A 233 -24.56 -6.11 -15.07
C THR A 233 -23.30 -6.94 -15.36
N ILE A 234 -22.33 -7.01 -14.43
CA ILE A 234 -21.12 -7.84 -14.55
C ILE A 234 -21.44 -9.30 -14.87
N TYR A 235 -22.54 -9.89 -14.37
CA TYR A 235 -22.84 -11.31 -14.67
C TYR A 235 -23.13 -11.58 -16.15
N SER A 236 -23.45 -10.55 -16.95
CA SER A 236 -23.56 -10.68 -18.42
C SER A 236 -22.26 -11.21 -19.05
N GLN A 237 -21.12 -10.98 -18.37
CA GLN A 237 -19.82 -11.54 -18.74
C GLN A 237 -19.69 -13.04 -18.45
N GLU A 238 -20.61 -13.68 -17.76
CA GLU A 238 -20.59 -15.15 -17.58
C GLU A 238 -21.54 -15.85 -18.55
N MET A 239 -22.57 -15.15 -19.03
CA MET A 239 -23.56 -15.64 -20.01
C MET A 239 -23.25 -15.18 -21.45
N ARG A 240 -21.98 -15.24 -21.83
CA ARG A 240 -21.41 -14.61 -23.05
C ARG A 240 -22.03 -15.05 -24.37
N ASN A 241 -22.61 -16.26 -24.42
CA ASN A 241 -23.16 -16.86 -25.64
C ASN A 241 -24.69 -16.73 -25.74
N CYS A 242 -25.34 -16.10 -24.76
CA CYS A 242 -26.77 -15.86 -24.80
C CYS A 242 -27.06 -14.70 -25.76
N ALA A 243 -27.99 -14.93 -26.69
CA ALA A 243 -28.51 -13.90 -27.58
C ALA A 243 -29.89 -13.45 -27.10
N LEU A 244 -30.15 -12.15 -27.21
CA LEU A 244 -31.46 -11.57 -27.04
C LEU A 244 -32.16 -11.52 -28.41
N ASP A 245 -33.44 -11.88 -28.43
CA ASP A 245 -34.29 -11.74 -29.63
C ASP A 245 -35.02 -10.39 -29.53
N ASP A 246 -34.51 -9.38 -30.23
CA ASP A 246 -35.00 -7.98 -30.15
C ASP A 246 -36.27 -7.74 -31.00
N GLY A 247 -37.00 -8.80 -31.38
CA GLY A 247 -38.20 -8.70 -32.24
C GLY A 247 -37.96 -8.17 -33.66
N ASN A 248 -36.74 -7.72 -33.99
CA ASN A 248 -36.32 -7.11 -35.26
C ASN A 248 -35.36 -7.99 -36.10
N PHE A 249 -35.36 -9.32 -35.90
CA PHE A 249 -34.55 -10.30 -36.64
C PHE A 249 -33.01 -10.18 -36.49
N GLN A 250 -32.52 -9.48 -35.48
CA GLN A 250 -31.08 -9.48 -35.11
C GLN A 250 -30.89 -10.09 -33.73
N ASN A 251 -30.06 -11.14 -33.66
CA ASN A 251 -29.59 -11.71 -32.39
C ASN A 251 -28.50 -10.80 -31.82
N ILE A 252 -28.83 -9.99 -30.82
CA ILE A 252 -27.85 -9.15 -30.12
C ILE A 252 -27.24 -9.99 -29.00
N ARG A 253 -25.90 -10.01 -28.89
CA ARG A 253 -25.22 -10.71 -27.81
C ARG A 253 -25.51 -9.98 -26.49
N LEU A 254 -25.93 -10.71 -25.46
CA LEU A 254 -26.26 -10.16 -24.14
C LEU A 254 -25.15 -9.28 -23.56
N LEU A 255 -23.89 -9.69 -23.77
CA LEU A 255 -22.71 -8.93 -23.37
C LEU A 255 -22.65 -7.53 -24.01
N ASP A 256 -22.96 -7.45 -25.30
CA ASP A 256 -22.87 -6.20 -26.07
C ASP A 256 -24.03 -5.25 -25.73
N ASP A 257 -25.23 -5.80 -25.52
CA ASP A 257 -26.36 -5.01 -25.00
C ASP A 257 -26.05 -4.47 -23.60
N ALA A 258 -25.55 -5.32 -22.68
CA ALA A 258 -25.20 -4.92 -21.33
C ALA A 258 -24.16 -3.80 -21.30
N PHE A 259 -23.11 -3.92 -22.12
CA PHE A 259 -22.10 -2.87 -22.27
C PHE A 259 -22.70 -1.55 -22.77
N THR A 260 -23.58 -1.62 -23.76
CA THR A 260 -24.27 -0.47 -24.34
C THR A 260 -25.17 0.22 -23.30
N LYS A 261 -25.88 -0.53 -22.47
CA LYS A 261 -26.64 0.02 -21.33
C LYS A 261 -25.75 0.65 -20.25
N ILE A 262 -24.57 0.11 -19.98
CA ILE A 262 -23.63 0.75 -19.05
C ILE A 262 -23.03 2.04 -19.63
N CYS A 263 -22.82 2.11 -20.95
CA CYS A 263 -22.39 3.34 -21.61
C CYS A 263 -23.40 4.48 -21.39
N ASP A 264 -24.71 4.19 -21.43
CA ASP A 264 -25.76 5.18 -21.09
C ASP A 264 -25.59 5.74 -19.68
N MET A 265 -25.19 4.89 -18.72
CA MET A 265 -25.03 5.28 -17.31
C MET A 265 -23.83 6.20 -17.05
N VAL A 266 -22.93 6.36 -18.02
CA VAL A 266 -21.89 7.40 -17.97
C VAL A 266 -22.50 8.80 -18.01
N ASN A 267 -23.74 8.96 -18.46
CA ASN A 267 -24.46 10.23 -18.45
C ASN A 267 -25.47 10.36 -17.28
N ASP A 268 -25.35 9.52 -16.24
CA ASP A 268 -26.26 9.58 -15.09
C ASP A 268 -26.15 10.91 -14.32
N ARG A 269 -27.27 11.34 -13.73
CA ARG A 269 -27.30 12.53 -12.87
C ARG A 269 -26.41 12.42 -11.62
N SER A 270 -26.21 11.21 -11.08
CA SER A 270 -25.33 10.98 -9.92
C SER A 270 -23.89 10.70 -10.35
N VAL A 271 -22.97 11.44 -9.75
CA VAL A 271 -21.52 11.23 -9.89
C VAL A 271 -21.10 9.82 -9.47
N LYS A 272 -21.71 9.27 -8.40
CA LYS A 272 -21.40 7.92 -7.91
C LYS A 272 -21.75 6.87 -8.95
N VAL A 273 -22.91 7.02 -9.60
CA VAL A 273 -23.37 6.11 -10.65
C VAL A 273 -22.49 6.24 -11.89
N ARG A 274 -22.14 7.46 -12.33
CA ARG A 274 -21.22 7.68 -13.46
C ARG A 274 -19.84 7.08 -13.24
N SER A 275 -19.23 7.32 -12.07
CA SER A 275 -17.92 6.76 -11.70
C SER A 275 -17.98 5.23 -11.64
N LYS A 276 -19.06 4.67 -11.09
CA LYS A 276 -19.29 3.23 -11.08
C LYS A 276 -19.45 2.67 -12.48
N ALA A 277 -20.23 3.31 -13.34
CA ALA A 277 -20.43 2.92 -14.74
C ALA A 277 -19.09 2.89 -15.48
N CYS A 278 -18.31 3.98 -15.40
CA CYS A 278 -16.97 4.04 -15.98
C CYS A 278 -16.09 2.90 -15.47
N THR A 279 -16.05 2.64 -14.16
CA THR A 279 -15.28 1.54 -13.58
C THR A 279 -15.70 0.17 -14.14
N ILE A 280 -17.00 -0.07 -14.25
CA ILE A 280 -17.53 -1.35 -14.73
C ILE A 280 -17.23 -1.57 -16.22
N MET A 281 -17.26 -0.53 -17.05
CA MET A 281 -16.91 -0.64 -18.48
C MET A 281 -15.54 -1.29 -18.71
N GLY A 282 -14.55 -1.02 -17.84
CA GLY A 282 -13.21 -1.59 -17.93
C GLY A 282 -13.16 -3.12 -17.85
N SER A 283 -14.14 -3.73 -17.18
CA SER A 283 -14.22 -5.19 -17.02
C SER A 283 -14.75 -5.93 -18.25
N TYR A 284 -15.29 -5.24 -19.26
CA TYR A 284 -15.92 -5.83 -20.43
C TYR A 284 -14.91 -6.17 -21.55
N HIS A 285 -14.00 -7.11 -21.27
CA HIS A 285 -12.87 -7.44 -22.16
C HIS A 285 -13.23 -8.06 -23.51
N GLN A 286 -14.45 -8.59 -23.67
CA GLN A 286 -14.86 -9.40 -24.84
C GLN A 286 -15.99 -8.75 -25.67
N VAL A 287 -16.30 -7.48 -25.40
CA VAL A 287 -17.28 -6.70 -26.18
C VAL A 287 -16.80 -6.58 -27.62
N ASP A 288 -17.77 -6.48 -28.54
CA ASP A 288 -17.46 -6.35 -29.95
C ASP A 288 -16.59 -5.11 -30.20
N GLY A 289 -15.55 -5.29 -31.03
CA GLY A 289 -14.57 -4.25 -31.29
C GLY A 289 -15.16 -2.98 -31.90
N SER A 290 -16.27 -3.06 -32.67
CA SER A 290 -16.90 -1.86 -33.23
C SER A 290 -17.65 -1.05 -32.18
N ILE A 291 -18.37 -1.71 -31.28
CA ILE A 291 -19.10 -1.05 -30.18
C ILE A 291 -18.09 -0.40 -29.23
N LEU A 292 -17.00 -1.11 -28.94
CA LEU A 292 -15.93 -0.55 -28.11
C LEU A 292 -15.28 0.67 -28.77
N LEU A 293 -15.01 0.65 -30.09
CA LEU A 293 -14.44 1.83 -30.78
C LEU A 293 -15.41 3.02 -30.84
N GLU A 294 -16.71 2.77 -30.86
CA GLU A 294 -17.75 3.79 -30.85
C GLU A 294 -17.78 4.59 -29.53
N THR A 295 -17.35 4.01 -28.42
CA THR A 295 -17.16 4.75 -27.16
C THR A 295 -16.15 5.90 -27.25
N LEU A 296 -15.28 5.90 -28.27
CA LEU A 296 -14.31 6.92 -28.59
C LEU A 296 -14.63 7.67 -29.90
N SER A 297 -15.83 7.51 -30.47
CA SER A 297 -16.25 8.26 -31.66
C SER A 297 -17.06 9.50 -31.30
N GLN A 298 -16.72 10.63 -31.93
CA GLN A 298 -17.51 11.87 -31.89
C GLN A 298 -18.59 11.93 -32.99
N GLU A 299 -18.54 11.03 -33.99
CA GLU A 299 -19.47 10.95 -35.10
C GLU A 299 -20.49 9.82 -34.91
N ILE A 300 -21.79 10.12 -35.07
CA ILE A 300 -22.86 9.11 -35.05
C ILE A 300 -22.78 8.30 -36.34
N ILE A 301 -22.25 7.09 -36.28
CA ILE A 301 -22.20 6.19 -37.44
C ILE A 301 -23.57 5.54 -37.60
N THR A 302 -24.36 6.02 -38.56
CA THR A 302 -25.59 5.32 -38.96
C THR A 302 -25.23 3.99 -39.61
N HIS A 303 -25.38 2.88 -38.87
CA HIS A 303 -25.27 1.54 -39.41
C HIS A 303 -26.43 1.27 -40.37
N GLY A 304 -26.20 1.47 -41.67
CA GLY A 304 -27.26 1.23 -42.66
C GLY A 304 -26.99 1.75 -44.06
N LYS A 305 -25.83 1.44 -44.65
CA LYS A 305 -25.65 1.31 -46.12
C LYS A 305 -24.28 0.68 -46.40
N PHE A 306 -24.30 -0.49 -47.02
CA PHE A 306 -23.14 -1.12 -47.63
C PHE A 306 -22.32 -0.12 -48.43
N TRP A 307 -21.06 0.07 -48.08
CA TRP A 307 -20.09 0.79 -48.90
C TRP A 307 -19.84 -0.06 -50.15
N LYS A 308 -20.53 0.25 -51.26
CA LYS A 308 -20.09 -0.19 -52.58
C LYS A 308 -19.05 0.81 -53.10
N PRO A 309 -17.88 0.36 -53.59
CA PRO A 309 -16.92 1.26 -54.21
C PRO A 309 -17.54 1.78 -55.51
N SER A 310 -17.86 3.07 -55.57
CA SER A 310 -18.43 3.69 -56.76
C SER A 310 -17.33 4.07 -57.74
N THR A 311 -17.10 3.19 -58.70
CA THR A 311 -16.46 3.53 -59.97
C THR A 311 -17.43 4.39 -60.80
N SER A 312 -17.02 5.65 -61.00
CA SER A 312 -17.23 6.45 -62.23
C SER A 312 -18.64 6.72 -62.80
N HIS A 313 -18.91 8.02 -62.96
CA HIS A 313 -19.80 8.69 -63.94
C HIS A 313 -21.32 8.70 -63.70
N SER A 314 -21.83 9.83 -63.20
CA SER A 314 -22.92 10.56 -63.86
C SER A 314 -23.11 11.96 -63.24
N LYS A 315 -23.02 12.98 -64.10
CA LYS A 315 -23.40 14.36 -63.81
C LYS A 315 -24.93 14.46 -63.83
N THR A 316 -25.56 15.04 -62.80
CA THR A 316 -26.69 15.98 -62.98
C THR A 316 -27.14 16.65 -61.68
N LYS A 317 -27.25 18.00 -61.79
CA LYS A 317 -28.16 18.93 -61.11
C LYS A 317 -27.98 19.21 -59.61
N LYS A 318 -27.26 20.30 -59.36
CA LYS A 318 -27.34 21.16 -58.17
C LYS A 318 -28.77 21.71 -58.01
N SER A 319 -29.42 21.43 -56.89
CA SER A 319 -30.49 22.25 -56.34
C SER A 319 -29.94 23.05 -55.17
N ARG A 320 -30.27 24.35 -55.12
CA ARG A 320 -29.80 25.32 -54.13
C ARG A 320 -30.41 24.99 -52.77
N PHE A 321 -29.58 24.75 -51.76
CA PHE A 321 -30.00 24.87 -50.36
C PHE A 321 -29.46 26.20 -49.85
N ILE A 322 -30.37 27.08 -49.43
CA ILE A 322 -30.06 28.36 -48.78
C ILE A 322 -29.97 28.05 -47.28
N PRO A 323 -28.86 28.37 -46.59
CA PRO A 323 -28.80 28.21 -45.14
C PRO A 323 -29.58 29.36 -44.48
N THR A 324 -30.66 29.03 -43.79
CA THR A 324 -31.37 29.96 -42.88
C THR A 324 -30.66 29.94 -41.52
N PRO A 325 -30.55 31.07 -40.78
CA PRO A 325 -29.74 31.15 -39.56
C PRO A 325 -30.33 30.35 -38.40
N GLU A 326 -29.44 29.84 -37.54
CA GLU A 326 -29.75 29.12 -36.30
C GLU A 326 -30.60 29.96 -35.34
N GLY A 327 -31.76 29.41 -34.95
CA GLY A 327 -32.67 29.99 -33.99
C GLY A 327 -34.10 29.62 -34.35
N ASP A 328 -34.76 28.83 -33.50
CA ASP A 328 -36.13 28.30 -33.60
C ASP A 328 -36.32 27.05 -34.49
N LEU A 329 -36.03 25.90 -33.89
CA LEU A 329 -36.70 24.63 -34.18
C LEU A 329 -37.27 24.06 -32.88
N ASP A 330 -38.43 24.58 -32.48
CA ASP A 330 -39.34 23.94 -31.53
C ASP A 330 -40.24 23.00 -32.33
N VAL A 331 -39.87 21.72 -32.44
CA VAL A 331 -40.79 20.64 -32.83
C VAL A 331 -40.40 19.35 -32.12
N GLU A 332 -41.27 18.95 -31.19
CA GLU A 332 -41.40 17.62 -30.62
C GLU A 332 -41.17 16.52 -31.67
N SER A 333 -40.19 15.65 -31.44
CA SER A 333 -40.24 14.30 -32.00
C SER A 333 -39.31 13.38 -31.21
N ALA A 334 -39.92 12.60 -30.31
CA ALA A 334 -39.35 11.39 -29.73
C ALA A 334 -38.88 10.36 -30.80
N GLU A 335 -39.11 10.63 -32.09
CA GLU A 335 -38.67 9.84 -33.25
C GLU A 335 -37.25 10.17 -33.76
N LEU A 336 -36.57 11.22 -33.27
CA LEU A 336 -35.14 11.44 -33.54
C LEU A 336 -34.20 10.67 -32.59
N ARG A 337 -34.75 9.80 -31.72
CA ARG A 337 -34.01 8.78 -30.95
C ARG A 337 -33.82 7.47 -31.74
N ILE A 338 -33.99 7.49 -33.05
CA ILE A 338 -33.86 6.30 -33.89
C ILE A 338 -32.48 6.34 -34.56
N LEU A 339 -31.56 5.52 -34.03
CA LEU A 339 -30.16 5.25 -34.42
C LEU A 339 -29.04 6.11 -33.79
N LYS A 340 -29.16 6.48 -32.51
CA LYS A 340 -27.96 6.68 -31.68
C LYS A 340 -27.62 5.34 -31.03
N SER A 341 -26.51 4.71 -31.42
CA SER A 341 -25.92 3.67 -30.59
C SER A 341 -25.53 4.33 -29.28
N SER A 342 -26.03 3.81 -28.16
CA SER A 342 -25.85 4.47 -26.89
C SER A 342 -24.44 4.32 -26.30
N ALA A 343 -23.61 3.50 -26.95
CA ALA A 343 -22.18 3.43 -26.72
C ALA A 343 -21.41 4.66 -27.24
N CYS A 344 -21.97 5.44 -28.18
CA CYS A 344 -21.25 6.52 -28.86
C CYS A 344 -20.76 7.60 -27.91
N GLY A 345 -19.45 7.83 -27.89
CA GLY A 345 -18.82 8.90 -27.11
C GLY A 345 -18.85 8.70 -25.59
N ALA A 346 -19.21 7.52 -25.08
CA ALA A 346 -19.32 7.26 -23.65
C ALA A 346 -18.01 7.53 -22.88
N PHE A 347 -16.86 7.08 -23.40
CA PHE A 347 -15.58 7.38 -22.74
C PHE A 347 -15.17 8.84 -22.88
N ILE A 348 -15.54 9.51 -23.98
CA ILE A 348 -15.30 10.95 -24.14
C ILE A 348 -16.02 11.72 -23.03
N HIS A 349 -17.31 11.41 -22.79
CA HIS A 349 -18.06 12.01 -21.69
C HIS A 349 -17.48 11.68 -20.31
N GLY A 350 -17.00 10.45 -20.10
CA GLY A 350 -16.32 10.07 -18.84
C GLY A 350 -15.01 10.83 -18.61
N LEU A 351 -14.25 11.11 -19.68
CA LEU A 351 -13.01 11.88 -19.62
C LEU A 351 -13.25 13.40 -19.44
N GLU A 352 -14.33 13.92 -20.03
CA GLU A 352 -14.73 15.34 -19.93
C GLU A 352 -15.60 15.65 -18.70
N ASP A 353 -15.78 14.69 -17.79
CA ASP A 353 -16.64 14.86 -16.62
C ASP A 353 -16.10 15.95 -15.66
N ALA A 354 -17.00 16.72 -15.06
CA ALA A 354 -16.66 17.75 -14.10
C ALA A 354 -15.96 17.22 -12.82
N TYR A 355 -16.10 15.92 -12.51
CA TYR A 355 -15.57 15.31 -11.29
C TYR A 355 -14.40 14.36 -11.59
N GLN A 356 -13.28 14.55 -10.88
CA GLN A 356 -12.07 13.74 -11.04
C GLN A 356 -12.28 12.24 -10.82
N ASP A 357 -13.23 11.84 -9.98
CA ASP A 357 -13.51 10.43 -9.66
C ASP A 357 -14.07 9.69 -10.88
N VAL A 358 -14.82 10.39 -11.74
CA VAL A 358 -15.33 9.84 -13.00
C VAL A 358 -14.21 9.82 -14.04
N ARG A 359 -13.44 10.92 -14.16
CA ARG A 359 -12.30 11.01 -15.09
C ARG A 359 -11.28 9.90 -14.85
N ASN A 360 -10.89 9.67 -13.60
CA ASN A 360 -9.96 8.60 -13.23
C ASN A 360 -10.53 7.21 -13.49
N ALA A 361 -11.80 6.97 -13.17
CA ALA A 361 -12.46 5.70 -13.46
C ALA A 361 -12.52 5.42 -14.97
N ALA A 362 -12.74 6.45 -15.80
CA ALA A 362 -12.71 6.34 -17.25
C ALA A 362 -11.29 6.00 -17.76
N ILE A 363 -10.25 6.72 -17.28
CA ILE A 363 -8.84 6.46 -17.61
C ILE A 363 -8.46 5.01 -17.27
N ASP A 364 -8.79 4.55 -16.06
CA ASP A 364 -8.47 3.20 -15.58
C ASP A 364 -9.15 2.13 -16.45
N SER A 365 -10.40 2.36 -16.83
CA SER A 365 -11.16 1.46 -17.70
C SER A 365 -10.65 1.42 -19.12
N ILE A 366 -10.30 2.58 -19.70
CA ILE A 366 -9.63 2.65 -21.00
C ILE A 366 -8.32 1.87 -20.93
N CYS A 367 -7.52 2.05 -19.88
CA CYS A 367 -6.27 1.33 -19.67
C CYS A 367 -6.49 -0.19 -19.66
N GLN A 368 -7.46 -0.69 -18.90
CA GLN A 368 -7.78 -2.13 -18.81
C GLN A 368 -8.19 -2.72 -20.16
N LEU A 369 -9.06 -2.03 -20.90
CA LEU A 369 -9.54 -2.46 -22.22
C LEU A 369 -8.41 -2.42 -23.26
N CYS A 370 -7.54 -1.41 -23.19
CA CYS A 370 -6.36 -1.30 -24.06
C CYS A 370 -5.40 -2.49 -23.91
N MET A 371 -5.28 -3.08 -22.71
CA MET A 371 -4.44 -4.29 -22.52
C MET A 371 -4.94 -5.48 -23.36
N HIS A 372 -6.23 -5.55 -23.64
CA HIS A 372 -6.88 -6.69 -24.29
C HIS A 372 -7.20 -6.45 -25.78
N ASN A 373 -7.21 -5.20 -26.25
CA ASN A 373 -7.57 -4.86 -27.62
C ASN A 373 -6.59 -3.84 -28.25
N GLU A 374 -5.72 -4.31 -29.15
CA GLU A 374 -4.71 -3.48 -29.82
C GLU A 374 -5.33 -2.35 -30.67
N LYS A 375 -6.45 -2.60 -31.36
CA LYS A 375 -7.10 -1.57 -32.20
C LYS A 375 -7.66 -0.44 -31.35
N PHE A 376 -8.29 -0.79 -30.23
CA PHE A 376 -8.80 0.19 -29.27
C PHE A 376 -7.66 0.97 -28.61
N SER A 377 -6.56 0.28 -28.26
CA SER A 377 -5.34 0.91 -27.73
C SER A 377 -4.83 2.03 -28.64
N LYS A 378 -4.65 1.77 -29.94
CA LYS A 378 -4.19 2.78 -30.90
C LYS A 378 -5.09 4.01 -30.98
N ARG A 379 -6.42 3.82 -30.88
CA ARG A 379 -7.39 4.93 -30.92
C ARG A 379 -7.42 5.71 -29.61
N SER A 380 -7.18 5.06 -28.48
CA SER A 380 -7.26 5.65 -27.13
C SER A 380 -6.11 6.59 -26.80
N VAL A 381 -4.96 6.47 -27.49
CA VAL A 381 -3.75 7.25 -27.18
C VAL A 381 -4.01 8.76 -27.21
N GLU A 382 -4.69 9.26 -28.25
CA GLU A 382 -4.99 10.69 -28.41
C GLU A 382 -5.78 11.22 -27.20
N PHE A 383 -6.87 10.55 -26.84
CA PHE A 383 -7.70 10.91 -25.70
C PHE A 383 -6.96 10.88 -24.36
N LEU A 384 -6.09 9.88 -24.14
CA LEU A 384 -5.30 9.82 -22.91
C LEU A 384 -4.21 10.90 -22.87
N VAL A 385 -3.58 11.23 -24.01
CA VAL A 385 -2.61 12.34 -24.11
C VAL A 385 -3.30 13.68 -23.84
N ASP A 386 -4.55 13.87 -24.27
CA ASP A 386 -5.32 15.08 -23.96
C ASP A 386 -5.50 15.28 -22.44
N MET A 387 -5.69 14.19 -21.69
CA MET A 387 -5.76 14.22 -20.22
C MET A 387 -4.46 14.68 -19.54
N PHE A 388 -3.34 14.81 -20.28
CA PHE A 388 -2.11 15.38 -19.73
C PHE A 388 -2.22 16.88 -19.48
N GLN A 389 -3.23 17.55 -20.02
CA GLN A 389 -3.48 18.98 -19.77
C GLN A 389 -4.63 19.21 -18.78
N ASP A 390 -5.07 18.16 -18.08
CA ASP A 390 -6.10 18.28 -17.04
C ASP A 390 -5.64 19.20 -15.90
N GLU A 391 -6.58 19.97 -15.36
CA GLU A 391 -6.35 20.90 -14.25
C GLU A 391 -5.90 20.20 -12.95
N ILE A 392 -6.19 18.91 -12.78
CA ILE A 392 -5.91 18.13 -11.58
C ILE A 392 -4.69 17.22 -11.76
N ASP A 393 -3.67 17.40 -10.92
CA ASP A 393 -2.40 16.66 -10.95
C ASP A 393 -2.59 15.15 -10.89
N PHE A 394 -3.56 14.68 -10.09
CA PHE A 394 -3.87 13.25 -9.93
C PHE A 394 -4.41 12.62 -11.22
N VAL A 395 -5.26 13.34 -11.96
CA VAL A 395 -5.82 12.88 -13.25
C VAL A 395 -4.70 12.81 -14.30
N ARG A 396 -3.86 13.86 -14.38
CA ARG A 396 -2.68 13.88 -15.27
C ARG A 396 -1.77 12.69 -14.99
N LEU A 397 -1.42 12.48 -13.72
CA LEU A 397 -0.55 11.37 -13.29
C LEU A 397 -1.15 10.01 -13.65
N ASN A 398 -2.46 9.82 -13.43
CA ASN A 398 -3.12 8.56 -13.75
C ASN A 398 -3.11 8.27 -15.26
N SER A 399 -3.37 9.28 -16.09
CA SER A 399 -3.32 9.12 -17.55
C SER A 399 -1.91 8.73 -18.03
N ILE A 400 -0.87 9.43 -17.54
CA ILE A 400 0.52 9.15 -17.91
C ILE A 400 0.92 7.73 -17.51
N ASN A 401 0.56 7.31 -16.29
CA ASN A 401 0.85 5.96 -15.81
C ASN A 401 0.08 4.89 -16.60
N SER A 402 -1.15 5.18 -17.00
CA SER A 402 -1.96 4.31 -17.85
C SER A 402 -1.33 4.14 -19.24
N LEU A 403 -0.87 5.23 -19.87
CA LEU A 403 -0.13 5.14 -21.12
C LEU A 403 1.23 4.44 -20.97
N CYS A 404 1.91 4.55 -19.83
CA CYS A 404 3.10 3.73 -19.55
C CYS A 404 2.79 2.22 -19.58
N LYS A 405 1.68 1.81 -18.93
CA LYS A 405 1.24 0.40 -18.92
C LYS A 405 0.88 -0.06 -20.34
N ILE A 406 0.16 0.76 -21.09
CA ILE A 406 -0.25 0.45 -22.47
C ILE A 406 0.99 0.31 -23.36
N GLY A 407 1.93 1.24 -23.26
CA GLY A 407 3.18 1.27 -24.03
C GLY A 407 4.10 0.08 -23.77
N ALA A 408 4.02 -0.53 -22.58
CA ALA A 408 4.76 -1.75 -22.26
C ALA A 408 4.21 -2.99 -22.99
N GLN A 409 2.91 -3.00 -23.32
CA GLN A 409 2.23 -4.12 -23.97
C GLN A 409 2.15 -3.93 -25.49
N TYR A 410 1.75 -2.74 -25.95
CA TYR A 410 1.60 -2.39 -27.36
C TYR A 410 2.40 -1.12 -27.67
N PRO A 411 3.12 -1.06 -28.80
CA PRO A 411 3.89 0.13 -29.13
C PRO A 411 2.97 1.34 -29.38
N ILE A 412 3.15 2.38 -28.58
CA ILE A 412 2.48 3.68 -28.76
C ILE A 412 3.29 4.51 -29.74
N GLU A 413 2.65 5.01 -30.79
CA GLU A 413 3.29 5.86 -31.80
C GLU A 413 2.96 7.34 -31.58
N LEU A 414 3.98 8.15 -31.27
CA LEU A 414 3.85 9.60 -31.13
C LEU A 414 4.24 10.30 -32.44
N ASP A 415 3.31 11.07 -33.01
CA ASP A 415 3.60 12.05 -34.04
C ASP A 415 4.05 13.39 -33.44
N SER A 416 4.22 14.39 -34.30
CA SER A 416 4.68 15.71 -33.90
C SER A 416 3.73 16.38 -32.90
N GLU A 417 2.42 16.23 -33.05
CA GLU A 417 1.43 16.92 -32.22
C GLU A 417 1.35 16.29 -30.83
N LEU A 418 1.16 14.97 -30.76
CA LEU A 418 1.13 14.24 -29.50
C LEU A 418 2.45 14.35 -28.73
N LEU A 419 3.58 14.40 -29.45
CA LEU A 419 4.87 14.66 -28.82
C LEU A 419 4.94 16.07 -28.23
N GLN A 420 4.47 17.13 -28.91
CA GLN A 420 4.48 18.47 -28.34
C GLN A 420 3.64 18.56 -27.06
N ILE A 421 2.45 17.95 -27.04
CA ILE A 421 1.60 17.90 -25.86
C ILE A 421 2.34 17.18 -24.72
N THR A 422 2.90 16.01 -24.97
CA THR A 422 3.66 15.24 -23.97
C THR A 422 4.88 16.00 -23.45
N LEU A 423 5.61 16.71 -24.33
CA LEU A 423 6.77 17.51 -23.94
C LEU A 423 6.39 18.75 -23.12
N SER A 424 5.16 19.27 -23.28
CA SER A 424 4.69 20.40 -22.47
C SER A 424 4.59 20.06 -20.97
N VAL A 425 4.26 18.80 -20.66
CA VAL A 425 4.15 18.24 -19.29
C VAL A 425 5.49 18.20 -18.55
N LEU A 426 6.61 18.27 -19.26
CA LEU A 426 7.94 18.35 -18.62
C LEU A 426 8.12 19.62 -17.78
N ASN A 427 7.23 20.61 -17.94
CA ASN A 427 7.21 21.84 -17.15
C ASN A 427 6.23 21.79 -15.97
N ASP A 428 5.65 20.63 -15.68
CA ASP A 428 4.69 20.45 -14.57
C ASP A 428 5.33 20.78 -13.21
N ALA A 429 4.53 21.31 -12.28
CA ALA A 429 4.97 21.63 -10.93
C ALA A 429 5.24 20.36 -10.11
N ASP A 430 4.43 19.31 -10.28
CA ASP A 430 4.57 18.05 -9.52
C ASP A 430 5.72 17.20 -10.09
N PRO A 431 6.79 16.93 -9.30
CA PRO A 431 7.89 16.08 -9.73
C PRO A 431 7.47 14.65 -10.11
N ARG A 432 6.38 14.12 -9.51
CA ARG A 432 5.87 12.78 -9.82
C ARG A 432 5.30 12.71 -11.23
N VAL A 433 4.59 13.76 -11.66
CA VAL A 433 4.05 13.88 -13.02
C VAL A 433 5.20 13.96 -14.03
N ARG A 434 6.23 14.75 -13.74
CA ARG A 434 7.44 14.83 -14.60
C ARG A 434 8.18 13.49 -14.69
N GLU A 435 8.43 12.84 -13.56
CA GLU A 435 9.08 11.52 -13.50
C GLU A 435 8.30 10.45 -14.30
N SER A 436 6.98 10.37 -14.11
CA SER A 436 6.11 9.49 -14.89
C SER A 436 6.13 9.81 -16.38
N THR A 437 6.20 11.10 -16.75
CA THR A 437 6.30 11.53 -18.17
C THR A 437 7.60 11.04 -18.81
N HIS A 438 8.73 11.10 -18.08
CA HIS A 438 9.99 10.50 -18.55
C HIS A 438 9.85 8.99 -18.78
N GLY A 439 9.12 8.30 -17.91
CA GLY A 439 8.76 6.89 -18.05
C GLY A 439 7.95 6.60 -19.33
N MET A 440 6.92 7.41 -19.59
CA MET A 440 6.01 7.30 -20.74
C MET A 440 6.75 7.53 -22.06
N LEU A 441 7.53 8.62 -22.15
CA LEU A 441 8.37 8.92 -23.30
C LEU A 441 9.39 7.81 -23.57
N GLY A 442 9.83 7.11 -22.53
CA GLY A 442 10.74 5.97 -22.65
C GLY A 442 10.13 4.75 -23.33
N VAL A 443 8.82 4.52 -23.22
CA VAL A 443 8.12 3.37 -23.83
C VAL A 443 7.50 3.71 -25.18
N ALA A 444 7.34 4.99 -25.50
CA ALA A 444 6.78 5.46 -26.76
C ALA A 444 7.76 5.31 -27.94
N LYS A 445 7.21 5.10 -29.13
CA LYS A 445 7.91 5.10 -30.41
C LYS A 445 7.62 6.38 -31.17
N LEU A 446 8.66 7.07 -31.63
CA LEU A 446 8.50 8.28 -32.45
C LEU A 446 8.20 7.89 -33.91
N LYS A 447 7.20 8.53 -34.54
CA LYS A 447 6.83 8.21 -35.93
C LYS A 447 7.91 8.61 -36.96
N SER A 448 8.69 9.65 -36.71
CA SER A 448 9.75 10.15 -37.62
C SER A 448 11.07 10.42 -36.89
N SER A 449 12.20 10.23 -37.61
CA SER A 449 13.53 10.61 -37.11
C SER A 449 13.67 12.10 -36.83
N ASP A 450 12.87 12.95 -37.49
CA ASP A 450 12.95 14.41 -37.36
C ASP A 450 12.47 14.92 -35.99
N LEU A 451 11.79 14.06 -35.23
CA LEU A 451 11.31 14.36 -33.89
C LEU A 451 12.41 14.20 -32.82
N ILE A 452 13.46 13.43 -33.10
CA ILE A 452 14.56 13.14 -32.15
C ILE A 452 15.24 14.42 -31.64
N PRO A 453 15.62 15.40 -32.51
CA PRO A 453 16.23 16.64 -32.04
C PRO A 453 15.32 17.46 -31.10
N ILE A 454 14.03 17.51 -31.38
CA ILE A 454 13.04 18.24 -30.57
C ILE A 454 12.89 17.56 -29.21
N PHE A 455 12.79 16.24 -29.20
CA PHE A 455 12.76 15.42 -28.00
C PHE A 455 13.99 15.63 -27.10
N ILE A 456 15.20 15.48 -27.66
CA ILE A 456 16.46 15.64 -26.91
C ILE A 456 16.58 17.05 -26.36
N LYS A 457 16.35 18.07 -27.20
CA LYS A 457 16.44 19.48 -26.79
C LYS A 457 15.50 19.80 -25.62
N SER A 458 14.27 19.28 -25.66
CA SER A 458 13.26 19.53 -24.62
C SER A 458 13.62 18.85 -23.30
N LEU A 459 14.11 17.60 -23.34
CA LEU A 459 14.57 16.88 -22.14
C LEU A 459 15.80 17.53 -21.51
N LEU A 460 16.75 18.02 -22.32
CA LEU A 460 17.92 18.74 -21.81
C LEU A 460 17.55 20.11 -21.22
N ALA A 461 16.60 20.82 -21.83
CA ALA A 461 16.06 22.05 -21.27
C ALA A 461 15.34 21.79 -19.94
N SER A 462 14.56 20.71 -19.85
CA SER A 462 13.93 20.26 -18.61
C SER A 462 14.97 19.94 -17.52
N MET A 463 16.02 19.19 -17.85
CA MET A 463 17.12 18.89 -16.92
C MET A 463 17.85 20.13 -16.40
N THR A 464 17.93 21.18 -17.23
CA THR A 464 18.54 22.46 -16.83
C THR A 464 17.63 23.21 -15.86
N ARG A 465 16.31 23.12 -16.05
CA ARG A 465 15.30 23.75 -15.20
C ARG A 465 15.08 22.99 -13.87
N TYR A 466 15.10 21.66 -13.92
CA TYR A 466 14.89 20.74 -12.80
C TYR A 466 16.07 19.75 -12.69
N PRO A 467 17.21 20.16 -12.08
CA PRO A 467 18.38 19.30 -11.95
C PRO A 467 18.14 18.00 -11.18
N GLU A 468 17.12 17.98 -10.33
CA GLU A 468 16.64 16.80 -9.61
C GLU A 468 16.20 15.65 -10.51
N ASP A 469 15.74 15.95 -11.73
CA ASP A 469 15.17 14.96 -12.66
C ASP A 469 16.26 14.29 -13.54
N GLN A 470 17.54 14.60 -13.31
CA GLN A 470 18.64 14.11 -14.12
C GLN A 470 18.65 12.59 -14.29
N LEU A 471 18.41 11.83 -13.22
CA LEU A 471 18.44 10.37 -13.26
C LEU A 471 17.26 9.81 -14.07
N SER A 472 16.04 10.34 -13.88
CA SER A 472 14.86 9.86 -14.61
C SER A 472 14.94 10.18 -16.10
N ILE A 473 15.52 11.34 -16.46
CA ILE A 473 15.81 11.72 -17.85
C ILE A 473 16.85 10.79 -18.48
N TYR A 474 17.93 10.45 -17.75
CA TYR A 474 18.91 9.48 -18.24
C TYR A 474 18.33 8.07 -18.45
N GLN A 475 17.43 7.64 -17.58
CA GLN A 475 16.69 6.39 -17.77
C GLN A 475 15.76 6.45 -18.99
N CYS A 476 15.12 7.60 -19.25
CA CYS A 476 14.35 7.84 -20.46
C CYS A 476 15.24 7.73 -21.72
N PHE A 477 16.39 8.41 -21.74
CA PHE A 477 17.38 8.32 -22.81
C PHE A 477 17.87 6.90 -23.06
N ARG A 478 18.08 6.11 -21.99
CA ARG A 478 18.41 4.69 -22.14
C ARG A 478 17.35 3.94 -22.94
N ARG A 479 16.07 4.06 -22.56
CA ARG A 479 14.96 3.33 -23.20
C ARG A 479 14.76 3.79 -24.66
N VAL A 480 14.76 5.11 -24.88
CA VAL A 480 14.63 5.69 -26.23
C VAL A 480 15.78 5.26 -27.13
N GLY A 481 17.02 5.28 -26.61
CA GLY A 481 18.21 4.83 -27.32
C GLY A 481 18.08 3.37 -27.77
N SER A 482 17.67 2.47 -26.87
CA SER A 482 17.49 1.05 -27.24
C SER A 482 16.46 0.82 -28.34
N THR A 483 15.38 1.61 -28.35
CA THR A 483 14.27 1.45 -29.30
C THR A 483 14.51 2.12 -30.66
N HIS A 484 15.27 3.24 -30.71
CA HIS A 484 15.38 4.10 -31.89
C HIS A 484 16.78 4.09 -32.54
N GLY A 485 17.48 2.95 -32.54
CA GLY A 485 18.86 2.85 -33.04
C GLY A 485 19.08 3.45 -34.43
N ASP A 486 18.19 3.15 -35.38
CA ASP A 486 18.25 3.65 -36.77
C ASP A 486 18.08 5.17 -36.88
N TYR A 487 17.28 5.77 -35.99
CA TYR A 487 17.08 7.22 -36.01
C TYR A 487 18.28 7.92 -35.36
N ILE A 488 18.78 7.36 -34.27
CA ILE A 488 19.91 7.91 -33.52
C ILE A 488 21.20 7.93 -34.34
N GLU A 489 21.46 6.90 -35.18
CA GLU A 489 22.66 6.83 -36.06
C GLU A 489 22.88 8.15 -36.85
N ARG A 490 21.79 8.74 -37.38
CA ARG A 490 21.85 9.98 -38.18
C ARG A 490 22.31 11.21 -37.40
N PHE A 491 22.16 11.20 -36.08
CA PHE A 491 22.47 12.34 -35.22
C PHE A 491 23.78 12.17 -34.44
N VAL A 492 24.38 10.98 -34.43
CA VAL A 492 25.67 10.70 -33.78
C VAL A 492 26.77 11.70 -34.18
N PRO A 493 26.97 12.05 -35.47
CA PRO A 493 27.98 13.04 -35.85
C PRO A 493 27.76 14.43 -35.23
N LYS A 494 26.48 14.83 -35.07
CA LYS A 494 26.09 16.11 -34.45
C LYS A 494 26.33 16.10 -32.95
N PHE A 495 25.95 15.02 -32.26
CA PHE A 495 26.12 14.89 -30.80
C PHE A 495 27.57 15.07 -30.36
N PHE A 496 28.52 14.55 -31.15
CA PHE A 496 29.94 14.57 -30.84
C PHE A 496 30.74 15.61 -31.64
N LYS A 497 30.07 16.50 -32.39
CA LYS A 497 30.69 17.57 -33.18
C LYS A 497 31.77 17.05 -34.15
N ILE A 498 31.49 15.94 -34.82
CA ILE A 498 32.38 15.25 -35.78
C ILE A 498 32.26 15.85 -37.19
N GLU A 499 31.24 16.68 -37.45
CA GLU A 499 30.95 17.30 -38.76
C GLU A 499 31.97 18.37 -39.21
N SER A 500 32.94 18.71 -38.37
CA SER A 500 34.00 19.67 -38.64
C SER A 500 35.27 18.95 -39.09
N SER A 501 35.95 19.41 -40.15
CA SER A 501 37.20 18.82 -40.69
C SER A 501 38.41 18.86 -39.74
N TYR A 502 38.20 19.26 -38.49
CA TYR A 502 39.18 19.34 -37.41
C TYR A 502 39.04 18.15 -36.45
N ILE A 503 40.12 17.83 -35.74
CA ILE A 503 40.10 16.83 -34.66
C ILE A 503 39.03 17.23 -33.63
N SER A 504 38.03 16.36 -33.40
CA SER A 504 36.99 16.60 -32.40
C SER A 504 37.61 16.82 -31.02
N LYS A 505 37.41 18.01 -30.45
CA LYS A 505 37.86 18.33 -29.09
C LYS A 505 37.09 17.46 -28.09
N GLU A 506 37.81 16.84 -27.15
CA GLU A 506 37.21 16.07 -26.07
C GLU A 506 36.22 16.93 -25.26
N ILE A 507 34.97 16.49 -25.23
CA ILE A 507 33.89 17.16 -24.48
C ILE A 507 34.01 16.77 -23.00
N ASN A 508 33.73 17.70 -22.09
CA ASN A 508 33.79 17.45 -20.65
C ASN A 508 32.95 16.21 -20.26
N GLN A 509 33.59 15.22 -19.65
CA GLN A 509 33.00 13.95 -19.20
C GLN A 509 31.81 14.11 -18.24
N ASN A 510 31.73 15.23 -17.51
CA ASN A 510 30.66 15.50 -16.53
C ASN A 510 29.56 16.42 -17.06
N ALA A 511 29.65 16.91 -18.30
CA ALA A 511 28.61 17.75 -18.88
C ALA A 511 27.32 16.95 -19.06
N PRO A 512 26.17 17.36 -18.49
CA PRO A 512 24.94 16.57 -18.52
C PRO A 512 24.44 16.23 -19.93
N GLU A 513 24.54 17.18 -20.85
CA GLU A 513 24.24 17.00 -22.27
C GLU A 513 25.11 15.90 -22.91
N HIS A 514 26.42 15.92 -22.66
CA HIS A 514 27.35 14.92 -23.19
C HIS A 514 27.08 13.52 -22.62
N VAL A 515 26.80 13.43 -21.31
CA VAL A 515 26.43 12.17 -20.67
C VAL A 515 25.13 11.63 -21.28
N GLY A 516 24.12 12.49 -21.50
CA GLY A 516 22.88 12.11 -22.16
C GLY A 516 23.09 11.58 -23.58
N HIS A 517 23.90 12.26 -24.39
CA HIS A 517 24.27 11.80 -25.73
C HIS A 517 25.01 10.45 -25.72
N LEU A 518 25.92 10.23 -24.77
CA LEU A 518 26.62 8.95 -24.59
C LEU A 518 25.63 7.83 -24.22
N ILE A 519 24.70 8.08 -23.30
CA ILE A 519 23.65 7.12 -22.92
C ILE A 519 22.82 6.74 -24.15
N LEU A 520 22.36 7.72 -24.93
CA LEU A 520 21.60 7.45 -26.16
C LEU A 520 22.41 6.61 -27.16
N ALA A 521 23.65 7.01 -27.45
CA ALA A 521 24.48 6.33 -28.47
C ALA A 521 24.87 4.90 -28.07
N PHE A 522 25.25 4.67 -26.80
CA PHE A 522 25.59 3.32 -26.33
C PHE A 522 24.36 2.40 -26.27
N ASN A 523 23.19 2.90 -25.85
CA ASN A 523 21.96 2.09 -25.90
C ASN A 523 21.47 1.86 -27.32
N ALA A 524 21.60 2.83 -28.21
CA ALA A 524 21.33 2.68 -29.65
C ALA A 524 22.28 1.68 -30.32
N SER A 525 23.50 1.50 -29.80
CA SER A 525 24.43 0.52 -30.34
C SER A 525 24.00 -0.94 -30.14
N ILE A 526 23.08 -1.21 -29.21
CA ILE A 526 22.51 -2.54 -28.99
C ILE A 526 21.67 -2.96 -30.20
N SER A 527 20.85 -2.05 -30.73
CA SER A 527 20.03 -2.28 -31.91
C SER A 527 20.80 -2.04 -33.21
N ASN A 528 21.73 -1.07 -33.24
CA ASN A 528 22.56 -0.77 -34.40
C ASN A 528 24.06 -0.68 -34.04
N PRO A 529 24.82 -1.80 -34.16
CA PRO A 529 26.24 -1.86 -33.79
C PRO A 529 27.16 -0.92 -34.55
N LYS A 530 26.76 -0.39 -35.72
CA LYS A 530 27.54 0.57 -36.51
C LYS A 530 27.82 1.87 -35.75
N ILE A 531 26.97 2.22 -34.79
CA ILE A 531 27.13 3.41 -33.98
C ILE A 531 28.47 3.37 -33.23
N LEU A 532 28.93 2.21 -32.76
CA LEU A 532 30.20 2.08 -32.02
C LEU A 532 31.42 2.48 -32.85
N SER A 533 31.42 2.18 -34.16
CA SER A 533 32.54 2.56 -35.03
C SER A 533 32.53 4.04 -35.40
N MET A 534 31.43 4.75 -35.18
CA MET A 534 31.32 6.20 -35.38
C MET A 534 31.75 7.01 -34.15
N LEU A 535 31.84 6.40 -32.97
CA LEU A 535 32.15 7.10 -31.74
C LEU A 535 33.63 7.52 -31.67
N PRO A 536 33.94 8.72 -31.14
CA PRO A 536 35.31 9.13 -30.88
C PRO A 536 36.03 8.21 -29.89
N SER A 537 37.34 8.03 -30.01
CA SER A 537 38.12 7.10 -29.17
C SER A 537 38.06 7.39 -27.66
N TYR A 538 37.82 8.65 -27.26
CA TYR A 538 37.72 9.03 -25.85
C TYR A 538 36.42 8.51 -25.18
N THR A 539 35.38 8.18 -25.95
CA THR A 539 34.08 7.74 -25.39
C THR A 539 34.19 6.41 -24.65
N SER A 540 35.09 5.52 -25.09
CA SER A 540 35.41 4.26 -24.41
C SER A 540 35.89 4.48 -22.98
N ARG A 541 36.73 5.50 -22.75
CA ARG A 541 37.21 5.86 -21.39
C ARG A 541 36.07 6.43 -20.55
N HIS A 542 35.23 7.28 -21.14
CA HIS A 542 34.08 7.86 -20.44
C HIS A 542 33.04 6.80 -20.07
N TYR A 543 32.83 5.80 -20.92
CA TYR A 543 31.91 4.70 -20.68
C TYR A 543 32.27 3.91 -19.42
N GLU A 544 33.54 3.58 -19.20
CA GLU A 544 33.97 2.86 -17.98
C GLU A 544 33.62 3.64 -16.70
N TYR A 545 33.90 4.94 -16.67
CA TYR A 545 33.57 5.80 -15.53
C TYR A 545 32.05 5.98 -15.35
N LEU A 546 31.33 6.27 -16.44
CA LEU A 546 29.90 6.57 -16.39
C LEU A 546 29.05 5.34 -16.11
N ARG A 547 29.48 4.14 -16.52
CA ARG A 547 28.81 2.88 -16.16
C ARG A 547 28.88 2.61 -14.65
N ILE A 548 29.95 3.02 -13.98
CA ILE A 548 30.05 2.93 -12.50
C ILE A 548 29.17 3.99 -11.84
N LYS A 549 29.15 5.22 -12.38
CA LYS A 549 28.38 6.34 -11.83
C LYS A 549 26.86 6.18 -12.03
N PHE A 550 26.44 5.65 -13.18
CA PHE A 550 25.04 5.47 -13.58
C PHE A 550 24.79 4.04 -14.10
N PRO A 551 24.87 3.02 -13.22
CA PRO A 551 24.82 1.61 -13.63
C PRO A 551 23.51 1.21 -14.31
N GLN A 552 22.40 1.88 -13.98
CA GLN A 552 21.08 1.59 -14.57
C GLN A 552 20.84 2.25 -15.94
N CYS A 553 21.77 3.07 -16.44
CA CYS A 553 21.62 3.86 -17.67
C CYS A 553 22.47 3.36 -18.84
N PHE A 554 23.55 2.63 -18.57
CA PHE A 554 24.45 2.12 -19.61
C PHE A 554 24.27 0.62 -19.85
N PRO A 555 24.33 0.15 -21.10
CA PRO A 555 24.30 -1.28 -21.43
C PRO A 555 25.69 -1.90 -21.38
N ASP A 556 25.74 -3.21 -21.28
CA ASP A 556 27.00 -3.97 -21.30
C ASP A 556 27.47 -4.22 -22.74
N VAL A 557 28.31 -3.31 -23.26
CA VAL A 557 28.83 -3.36 -24.63
C VAL A 557 30.27 -3.85 -24.66
N LYS A 558 30.59 -4.73 -25.62
CA LYS A 558 31.97 -5.14 -25.93
C LYS A 558 32.61 -4.08 -26.81
N LEU A 559 33.55 -3.30 -26.27
CA LEU A 559 34.20 -2.23 -27.02
C LEU A 559 35.29 -2.80 -27.96
N PRO A 560 35.42 -2.27 -29.20
CA PRO A 560 36.48 -2.69 -30.10
C PRO A 560 37.86 -2.32 -29.51
N GLY A 561 38.65 -3.34 -29.18
CA GLY A 561 39.99 -3.18 -28.56
C GLY A 561 40.13 -3.77 -27.16
N GLU A 562 39.05 -4.26 -26.53
CA GLU A 562 39.16 -5.03 -25.30
C GLU A 562 39.68 -6.44 -25.60
N THR A 563 40.89 -6.77 -25.14
CA THR A 563 41.24 -8.17 -24.87
C THR A 563 40.15 -8.77 -23.99
N PRO A 564 39.74 -10.04 -24.17
CA PRO A 564 38.72 -10.66 -23.33
C PRO A 564 39.26 -10.69 -21.90
N LYS A 565 38.95 -9.65 -21.11
CA LYS A 565 38.97 -9.74 -19.67
C LYS A 565 37.95 -10.82 -19.40
N GLN A 566 38.44 -11.97 -18.95
CA GLN A 566 37.63 -13.07 -18.46
C GLN A 566 36.45 -12.44 -17.75
N SER A 567 35.25 -12.65 -18.28
CA SER A 567 34.04 -12.49 -17.50
C SER A 567 34.34 -13.21 -16.20
N ILE A 568 34.51 -12.46 -15.11
CA ILE A 568 34.47 -13.04 -13.78
C ILE A 568 33.04 -13.55 -13.71
N GLN A 569 32.86 -14.81 -14.11
CA GLN A 569 31.67 -15.58 -13.82
C GLN A 569 31.60 -15.55 -12.30
N SER A 570 30.68 -14.74 -11.80
CA SER A 570 30.46 -14.45 -10.39
C SER A 570 29.95 -15.67 -9.60
N THR A 571 29.99 -16.88 -10.18
CA THR A 571 29.49 -18.11 -9.55
C THR A 571 30.49 -18.73 -8.58
N ASN A 572 31.81 -18.58 -8.78
CA ASN A 572 32.81 -19.21 -7.89
C ASN A 572 33.11 -18.40 -6.62
N ASN A 573 32.90 -17.09 -6.61
CA ASN A 573 33.21 -16.27 -5.43
C ASN A 573 32.21 -16.49 -4.29
N ASP A 574 30.93 -16.74 -4.61
CA ASP A 574 29.87 -16.87 -3.61
C ASP A 574 30.00 -18.16 -2.78
N GLU A 575 30.42 -19.29 -3.39
CA GLU A 575 30.68 -20.54 -2.67
C GLU A 575 31.86 -20.44 -1.71
N HIS A 576 32.95 -19.76 -2.11
CA HIS A 576 34.09 -19.52 -1.23
C HIS A 576 33.73 -18.60 -0.06
N ILE A 577 32.92 -17.56 -0.31
CA ILE A 577 32.43 -16.65 0.75
C ILE A 577 31.49 -17.40 1.71
N GLN A 578 30.62 -18.27 1.19
CA GLN A 578 29.73 -19.09 2.01
C GLN A 578 30.53 -20.05 2.91
N SER A 579 31.51 -20.78 2.37
CA SER A 579 32.37 -21.66 3.16
C SER A 579 33.16 -20.87 4.22
N PHE A 580 33.68 -19.69 3.87
CA PHE A 580 34.36 -18.80 4.80
C PHE A 580 33.45 -18.33 5.93
N MET A 581 32.18 -18.05 5.63
CA MET A 581 31.17 -17.68 6.61
C MET A 581 30.83 -18.85 7.54
N GLU A 582 30.56 -20.03 7.01
CA GLU A 582 30.25 -21.23 7.80
C GLU A 582 31.39 -21.57 8.77
N ASN A 583 32.65 -21.46 8.31
CA ASN A 583 33.82 -21.63 9.16
C ASN A 583 33.92 -20.56 10.26
N THR A 584 33.57 -19.31 9.94
CA THR A 584 33.54 -18.22 10.91
C THR A 584 32.42 -18.44 11.95
N ILE A 585 31.24 -18.89 11.54
CA ILE A 585 30.12 -19.20 12.45
C ILE A 585 30.49 -20.37 13.37
N LYS A 586 31.07 -21.45 12.83
CA LYS A 586 31.59 -22.58 13.64
C LYS A 586 32.59 -22.09 14.69
N ALA A 587 33.51 -21.19 14.32
CA ALA A 587 34.45 -20.60 15.27
C ALA A 587 33.77 -19.75 16.36
N VAL A 588 32.67 -19.05 16.05
CA VAL A 588 31.85 -18.32 17.04
C VAL A 588 31.15 -19.30 17.99
N LEU A 589 30.60 -20.41 17.49
CA LEU A 589 29.95 -21.42 18.31
C LEU A 589 30.92 -22.11 19.28
N GLU A 590 32.17 -22.34 18.88
CA GLU A 590 33.23 -22.87 19.76
C GLU A 590 33.54 -21.96 20.96
N LEU A 591 33.27 -20.65 20.87
CA LEU A 591 33.46 -19.72 21.99
C LEU A 591 32.57 -20.09 23.19
N LYS A 592 31.40 -20.72 22.95
CA LYS A 592 30.51 -21.20 24.01
C LYS A 592 31.21 -22.21 24.92
N ARG A 593 31.96 -23.14 24.33
CA ARG A 593 32.71 -24.16 25.09
C ARG A 593 33.78 -23.52 25.96
N LEU A 594 34.55 -22.59 25.38
CA LEU A 594 35.60 -21.86 26.10
C LEU A 594 35.03 -20.96 27.22
N PHE A 595 33.87 -20.34 26.98
CA PHE A 595 33.18 -19.53 27.97
C PHE A 595 32.67 -20.36 29.15
N LYS A 596 32.15 -21.56 28.89
CA LYS A 596 31.73 -22.52 29.94
C LYS A 596 32.90 -22.93 30.84
N VAL A 597 34.09 -23.12 30.28
CA VAL A 597 35.32 -23.47 31.02
C VAL A 597 35.97 -22.24 31.69
N ARG A 598 35.36 -21.05 31.57
CA ARG A 598 35.82 -19.77 32.14
C ARG A 598 37.21 -19.30 31.63
N ASP A 599 37.66 -19.78 30.46
CA ASP A 599 38.88 -19.26 29.81
C ASP A 599 38.58 -17.96 29.03
N PHE A 600 38.31 -16.89 29.78
CA PHE A 600 37.95 -15.59 29.21
C PHE A 600 39.05 -14.99 28.33
N LYS A 601 40.33 -15.33 28.57
CA LYS A 601 41.45 -14.86 27.74
C LYS A 601 41.40 -15.49 26.35
N ALA A 602 41.14 -16.80 26.25
CA ALA A 602 40.96 -17.46 24.96
C ALA A 602 39.71 -16.97 24.23
N VAL A 603 38.59 -16.77 24.94
CA VAL A 603 37.35 -16.23 24.34
C VAL A 603 37.59 -14.83 23.75
N MET A 604 38.27 -13.94 24.47
CA MET A 604 38.60 -12.60 23.98
C MET A 604 39.49 -12.60 22.73
N ARG A 605 40.44 -13.55 22.63
CA ARG A 605 41.23 -13.74 21.40
C ARG A 605 40.37 -14.23 20.24
N GLY A 606 39.49 -15.19 20.49
CA GLY A 606 38.54 -15.70 19.49
C GLY A 606 37.58 -14.62 18.97
N ILE A 607 37.03 -13.79 19.87
CA ILE A 607 36.20 -12.62 19.52
C ILE A 607 36.96 -11.67 18.58
N LYS A 608 38.22 -11.36 18.88
CA LYS A 608 39.04 -10.46 18.05
C LYS A 608 39.22 -11.02 16.63
N CYS A 609 39.48 -12.32 16.51
CA CYS A 609 39.63 -13.00 15.22
C CYS A 609 38.32 -12.98 14.41
N CYS A 610 37.23 -13.47 15.01
CA CYS A 610 35.92 -13.53 14.34
C CYS A 610 35.41 -12.14 13.94
N LYS A 611 35.64 -11.11 14.77
CA LYS A 611 35.24 -9.73 14.46
C LYS A 611 35.84 -9.20 13.17
N SER A 612 37.10 -9.54 12.87
CA SER A 612 37.75 -9.10 11.62
C SER A 612 37.10 -9.77 10.40
N ASN A 613 36.86 -11.08 10.48
CA ASN A 613 36.24 -11.85 9.40
C ASN A 613 34.81 -11.39 9.13
N LEU A 614 34.02 -11.20 10.19
CA LEU A 614 32.62 -10.77 10.08
C LEU A 614 32.48 -9.34 9.54
N LYS A 615 33.42 -8.43 9.85
CA LYS A 615 33.46 -7.10 9.23
C LYS A 615 33.69 -7.15 7.73
N TYR A 616 34.47 -8.12 7.24
CA TYR A 616 34.63 -8.31 5.81
C TYR A 616 33.33 -8.84 5.19
N ILE A 617 32.75 -9.89 5.79
CA ILE A 617 31.51 -10.53 5.31
C ILE A 617 30.31 -9.56 5.34
N SER A 618 30.28 -8.59 6.27
CA SER A 618 29.16 -7.64 6.38
C SER A 618 28.98 -6.73 5.15
N HIS A 619 29.98 -6.62 4.27
CA HIS A 619 29.88 -5.87 3.02
C HIS A 619 29.26 -6.68 1.88
N VAL A 620 29.07 -8.00 2.06
CA VAL A 620 28.45 -8.88 1.06
C VAL A 620 26.93 -8.89 1.28
N PRO A 621 26.10 -8.39 0.33
CA PRO A 621 24.67 -8.20 0.55
C PRO A 621 23.93 -9.47 1.02
N LEU A 622 24.27 -10.63 0.44
CA LEU A 622 23.63 -11.91 0.76
C LEU A 622 23.82 -12.35 2.22
N PHE A 623 24.98 -12.04 2.81
CA PHE A 623 25.40 -12.49 4.14
C PHE A 623 25.46 -11.36 5.18
N SER A 624 25.15 -10.13 4.76
CA SER A 624 25.26 -8.92 5.56
C SER A 624 24.49 -9.01 6.88
N GLY A 625 23.25 -9.49 6.85
CA GLY A 625 22.40 -9.58 8.04
C GLY A 625 22.97 -10.51 9.11
N ASN A 626 23.30 -11.75 8.76
CA ASN A 626 23.98 -12.70 9.65
C ASN A 626 25.30 -12.13 10.22
N ALA A 627 26.13 -11.50 9.37
CA ALA A 627 27.42 -10.96 9.81
C ALA A 627 27.26 -9.78 10.80
N LYS A 628 26.36 -8.84 10.49
CA LYS A 628 26.01 -7.72 11.38
C LYS A 628 25.44 -8.23 12.71
N PHE A 629 24.60 -9.26 12.67
CA PHE A 629 24.06 -9.90 13.86
C PHE A 629 25.17 -10.50 14.74
N PHE A 630 26.07 -11.32 14.17
CA PHE A 630 27.17 -11.91 14.93
C PHE A 630 28.14 -10.87 15.50
N LEU A 631 28.33 -9.73 14.84
CA LEU A 631 29.12 -8.63 15.39
C LEU A 631 28.48 -8.03 16.66
N LYS A 632 27.15 -7.89 16.69
CA LYS A 632 26.40 -7.46 17.89
C LYS A 632 26.45 -8.53 18.97
N TYR A 633 26.26 -9.79 18.59
CA TYR A 633 26.35 -10.93 19.50
C TYR A 633 27.72 -11.08 20.19
N LEU A 634 28.83 -10.98 19.44
CA LEU A 634 30.18 -10.98 20.00
C LEU A 634 30.42 -9.79 20.95
N SER A 635 29.76 -8.66 20.71
CA SER A 635 29.80 -7.49 21.60
C SER A 635 29.05 -7.77 22.92
N CYS A 636 27.93 -8.49 22.88
CA CYS A 636 27.24 -8.98 24.07
C CYS A 636 28.10 -9.96 24.88
N ILE A 637 28.76 -10.92 24.21
CA ILE A 637 29.67 -11.85 24.90
C ILE A 637 30.79 -11.09 25.60
N LYS A 638 31.40 -10.09 24.93
CA LYS A 638 32.42 -9.23 25.54
C LYS A 638 31.90 -8.48 26.76
N ALA A 639 30.69 -7.94 26.70
CA ALA A 639 30.06 -7.26 27.84
C ALA A 639 29.82 -8.23 29.00
N LEU A 640 29.31 -9.44 28.73
CA LEU A 640 29.10 -10.50 29.72
C LEU A 640 30.42 -10.95 30.39
N ILE A 641 31.51 -11.10 29.63
CA ILE A 641 32.82 -11.42 30.19
C ILE A 641 33.28 -10.33 31.15
N LYS A 642 33.13 -9.06 30.76
CA LYS A 642 33.51 -7.92 31.59
C LYS A 642 32.72 -7.93 32.90
N ILE A 643 31.41 -8.16 32.83
CA ILE A 643 30.53 -8.30 34.00
C ILE A 643 31.03 -9.42 34.92
N LYS A 644 31.26 -10.64 34.40
CA LYS A 644 31.75 -11.78 35.20
C LYS A 644 33.13 -11.54 35.82
N GLN A 645 34.05 -10.91 35.10
CA GLN A 645 35.40 -10.61 35.59
C GLN A 645 35.38 -9.57 36.72
N THR A 646 34.49 -8.57 36.63
CA THR A 646 34.32 -7.56 37.68
C THR A 646 33.77 -8.18 38.96
N TYR A 647 32.80 -9.08 38.88
CA TYR A 647 32.27 -9.78 40.08
C TYR A 647 33.26 -10.70 40.78
N ILE A 648 34.27 -11.21 40.06
CA ILE A 648 35.34 -12.05 40.64
C ILE A 648 36.47 -11.18 41.23
N GLY A 649 36.57 -9.91 40.83
CA GLY A 649 37.61 -8.98 41.27
C GLY A 649 37.21 -8.14 42.48
N VAL A 650 38.18 -7.84 43.36
CA VAL A 650 37.97 -7.05 44.60
C VAL A 650 37.83 -5.54 44.33
N ASN A 651 38.05 -5.07 43.10
CA ASN A 651 38.09 -3.64 42.78
C ASN A 651 37.15 -3.28 41.60
N SER A 652 36.39 -2.18 41.80
CA SER A 652 35.79 -1.28 40.79
C SER A 652 34.25 -1.27 40.64
N ILE A 653 33.57 -0.69 41.63
CA ILE A 653 32.11 -0.41 41.70
C ILE A 653 31.60 0.60 40.63
N ASN A 654 32.49 1.28 39.87
CA ASN A 654 32.08 2.35 38.94
C ASN A 654 32.04 1.96 37.44
N SER A 655 32.46 0.74 37.03
CA SER A 655 32.47 0.33 35.60
C SER A 655 31.31 -0.60 35.19
N GLU A 656 30.47 -0.95 36.17
CA GLU A 656 29.39 -1.95 36.07
C GLU A 656 28.17 -1.41 35.29
N THR A 657 27.83 -0.13 35.48
CA THR A 657 26.58 0.46 34.98
C THR A 657 26.55 0.62 33.47
N ASP A 658 27.60 1.17 32.87
CA ASP A 658 27.64 1.43 31.43
C ASP A 658 27.73 0.14 30.62
N THR A 659 28.36 -0.89 31.20
CA THR A 659 28.48 -2.21 30.58
C THR A 659 27.12 -2.90 30.55
N ALA A 660 26.34 -2.78 31.62
CA ALA A 660 24.96 -3.25 31.67
C ALA A 660 24.07 -2.45 30.70
N ILE A 661 24.07 -1.12 30.75
CA ILE A 661 23.26 -0.30 29.82
C ILE A 661 23.55 -0.66 28.35
N ASN A 662 24.82 -0.83 27.99
CA ASN A 662 25.21 -1.25 26.65
C ASN A 662 24.70 -2.66 26.31
N LEU A 663 24.72 -3.61 27.24
CA LEU A 663 24.21 -4.95 27.00
C LEU A 663 22.66 -4.96 26.84
N LEU A 664 21.93 -4.09 27.56
CA LEU A 664 20.47 -3.89 27.40
C LEU A 664 20.13 -3.24 26.05
N THR A 665 20.93 -2.27 25.65
CA THR A 665 20.77 -1.62 24.35
C THR A 665 21.01 -2.63 23.23
N LEU A 666 22.04 -3.48 23.37
CA LEU A 666 22.35 -4.51 22.38
C LEU A 666 21.28 -5.60 22.28
N SER A 667 20.61 -5.98 23.39
CA SER A 667 19.51 -6.97 23.34
C SER A 667 18.35 -6.44 22.51
N TYR A 668 17.90 -5.21 22.76
CA TYR A 668 16.84 -4.58 21.96
C TYR A 668 17.23 -4.36 20.50
N ILE A 669 18.48 -3.97 20.20
CA ILE A 669 18.98 -3.89 18.83
C ILE A 669 18.90 -5.24 18.12
N MET A 670 19.24 -6.33 18.81
CA MET A 670 19.21 -7.67 18.20
C MET A 670 17.80 -8.21 18.01
N GLU A 671 16.84 -7.80 18.85
CA GLU A 671 15.45 -8.22 18.77
C GLU A 671 14.66 -7.45 17.71
N TYR A 672 14.77 -6.12 17.68
CA TYR A 672 13.97 -5.25 16.81
C TYR A 672 14.70 -4.82 15.52
N GLY A 673 16.02 -5.00 15.44
CA GLY A 673 16.83 -4.64 14.27
C GLY A 673 17.08 -5.78 13.29
N PHE A 674 16.67 -7.01 13.62
CA PHE A 674 16.90 -8.18 12.77
C PHE A 674 15.63 -9.01 12.62
N LEU A 675 15.40 -9.50 11.41
CA LEU A 675 14.28 -10.39 11.07
C LEU A 675 14.77 -11.82 10.86
N GLY A 676 13.92 -12.79 11.19
CA GLY A 676 14.19 -14.22 10.98
C GLY A 676 14.87 -14.94 12.14
N LEU A 677 15.03 -14.27 13.29
CA LEU A 677 15.54 -14.87 14.53
C LEU A 677 14.39 -15.33 15.43
N GLU A 678 14.63 -16.39 16.20
CA GLU A 678 13.76 -16.77 17.32
C GLU A 678 13.91 -15.72 18.44
N ARG A 679 12.80 -15.22 18.99
CA ARG A 679 12.75 -14.11 19.97
C ARG A 679 13.42 -14.42 21.33
N VAL A 680 14.07 -15.57 21.47
CA VAL A 680 14.66 -16.11 22.71
C VAL A 680 15.81 -15.24 23.25
N PHE A 681 16.52 -14.53 22.37
CA PHE A 681 17.80 -13.91 22.72
C PHE A 681 17.68 -12.64 23.60
N GLY A 682 16.74 -11.73 23.27
CA GLY A 682 16.57 -10.45 23.96
C GLY A 682 16.23 -10.62 25.44
N TYR A 683 15.32 -11.55 25.71
CA TYR A 683 14.80 -11.84 27.03
C TYR A 683 15.83 -12.39 28.01
N VAL A 684 16.65 -13.35 27.59
CA VAL A 684 17.63 -13.99 28.48
C VAL A 684 18.76 -13.02 28.86
N VAL A 685 19.15 -12.13 27.95
CA VAL A 685 20.11 -11.06 28.24
C VAL A 685 19.50 -10.02 29.19
N ASN A 686 18.22 -9.65 28.99
CA ASN A 686 17.46 -8.75 29.87
C ASN A 686 17.35 -9.25 31.31
N VAL A 687 17.37 -10.58 31.53
CA VAL A 687 17.39 -11.21 32.86
C VAL A 687 18.76 -11.06 33.55
N VAL A 688 19.87 -11.22 32.82
CA VAL A 688 21.24 -11.09 33.37
C VAL A 688 21.57 -9.64 33.76
N LEU A 689 20.98 -8.66 33.07
CA LEU A 689 21.30 -7.24 33.15
C LEU A 689 21.00 -6.54 34.47
N ARG A 690 19.91 -6.89 35.14
CA ARG A 690 19.42 -6.12 36.29
C ARG A 690 20.16 -6.41 37.59
N PHE A 691 20.85 -7.55 37.66
CA PHE A 691 21.70 -7.86 38.80
C PHE A 691 22.99 -7.03 38.83
N SER A 692 23.39 -6.48 37.67
CA SER A 692 24.58 -5.62 37.51
C SER A 692 24.33 -4.13 37.70
N THR A 693 23.07 -3.71 37.88
CA THR A 693 22.68 -2.29 38.02
C THR A 693 22.26 -1.91 39.45
N HIS A 694 22.64 -2.71 40.46
CA HIS A 694 22.28 -2.47 41.87
C HIS A 694 22.65 -1.09 42.42
N SER A 695 23.54 -0.35 41.74
CA SER A 695 24.11 0.90 42.22
C SER A 695 23.39 2.19 41.82
N GLN A 696 22.37 2.18 40.93
CA GLN A 696 21.83 3.43 40.36
C GLN A 696 20.33 3.73 40.50
N VAL A 697 19.50 2.80 40.98
CA VAL A 697 18.10 3.16 41.27
C VAL A 697 18.04 3.72 42.70
N THR A 698 18.55 4.94 42.87
CA THR A 698 18.53 5.66 44.15
C THR A 698 17.14 6.20 44.50
N SER A 699 16.15 6.10 43.60
CA SER A 699 14.81 6.69 43.77
C SER A 699 13.66 5.69 43.96
N MET A 700 13.78 4.43 43.55
CA MET A 700 12.73 3.41 43.77
C MET A 700 13.10 2.50 44.94
N SER A 701 12.09 2.03 45.67
CA SER A 701 12.30 1.02 46.70
C SER A 701 12.82 -0.27 46.05
N GLN A 702 13.78 -0.93 46.71
CA GLN A 702 14.37 -2.20 46.26
C GLN A 702 13.29 -3.26 45.94
N GLN A 703 12.17 -3.21 46.67
CA GLN A 703 11.02 -4.08 46.50
C GLN A 703 10.27 -3.85 45.17
N MET A 704 10.10 -2.60 44.72
CA MET A 704 9.48 -2.31 43.43
C MET A 704 10.36 -2.76 42.25
N LEU A 705 11.68 -2.70 42.41
CA LEU A 705 12.66 -3.20 41.44
C LEU A 705 12.54 -4.72 41.27
N LEU A 706 12.50 -5.44 42.39
CA LEU A 706 12.34 -6.90 42.46
C LEU A 706 10.99 -7.35 41.88
N ASN A 707 9.90 -6.64 42.18
CA ASN A 707 8.58 -6.91 41.61
C ASN A 707 8.52 -6.71 40.10
N SER A 708 9.14 -5.64 39.59
CA SER A 708 9.24 -5.39 38.15
C SER A 708 10.02 -6.51 37.45
N PHE A 709 11.02 -7.06 38.13
CA PHE A 709 11.81 -8.17 37.59
C PHE A 709 11.04 -9.49 37.55
N ASN A 710 10.29 -9.81 38.62
CA ASN A 710 9.37 -10.96 38.61
C ASN A 710 8.33 -10.83 37.50
N LYS A 711 7.79 -9.62 37.26
CA LYS A 711 6.87 -9.35 36.16
C LYS A 711 7.51 -9.69 34.81
N ARG A 712 8.71 -9.18 34.51
CA ARG A 712 9.42 -9.50 33.27
C ARG A 712 9.60 -11.00 33.08
N VAL A 713 10.13 -11.70 34.08
CA VAL A 713 10.35 -13.17 34.00
C VAL A 713 9.03 -13.90 33.71
N THR A 714 7.92 -13.46 34.32
CA THR A 714 6.59 -14.03 34.09
C THR A 714 6.08 -13.74 32.68
N ASP A 715 6.25 -12.52 32.18
CA ASP A 715 5.85 -12.13 30.82
C ASP A 715 6.67 -12.92 29.77
N VAL A 716 7.97 -13.14 30.01
CA VAL A 716 8.79 -14.03 29.18
C VAL A 716 8.24 -15.46 29.25
N GLN A 717 7.96 -16.00 30.44
CA GLN A 717 7.44 -17.39 30.56
C GLN A 717 6.17 -17.61 29.74
N ARG A 718 5.25 -16.64 29.76
CA ARG A 718 3.99 -16.69 28.97
C ARG A 718 4.23 -16.70 27.47
N GLN A 719 5.20 -15.92 26.99
CA GLN A 719 5.49 -15.84 25.55
C GLN A 719 6.15 -17.12 25.00
N PHE A 720 6.73 -17.96 25.85
CA PHE A 720 7.47 -19.16 25.45
C PHE A 720 6.83 -20.48 25.94
N GLU A 721 5.53 -20.49 26.24
CA GLU A 721 4.80 -21.73 26.55
C GLU A 721 5.01 -22.78 25.43
N GLY A 722 5.74 -23.86 25.75
CA GLY A 722 6.11 -24.94 24.81
C GLY A 722 7.62 -25.15 24.57
N HIS A 723 8.52 -24.30 25.08
CA HIS A 723 9.98 -24.50 25.02
C HIS A 723 10.56 -24.96 26.38
N GLU A 724 10.45 -26.27 26.67
CA GLU A 724 10.76 -26.86 28.00
C GLU A 724 12.13 -26.48 28.61
N PRO A 725 13.28 -26.47 27.88
CA PRO A 725 14.59 -26.23 28.50
C PRO A 725 14.78 -24.80 29.02
N LEU A 726 14.14 -23.82 28.38
CA LEU A 726 14.20 -22.39 28.77
C LEU A 726 13.24 -22.09 29.92
N ILE A 727 12.06 -22.72 29.91
CA ILE A 727 11.06 -22.60 30.97
C ILE A 727 11.64 -23.09 32.30
N ASP A 728 12.40 -24.19 32.30
CA ASP A 728 13.03 -24.74 33.52
C ASP A 728 14.08 -23.78 34.12
N GLU A 729 14.95 -23.21 33.28
CA GLU A 729 15.95 -22.21 33.71
C GLU A 729 15.28 -20.93 34.23
N MET A 730 14.25 -20.44 33.54
CA MET A 730 13.50 -19.26 33.97
C MET A 730 12.71 -19.51 35.27
N SER A 731 12.18 -20.72 35.46
CA SER A 731 11.49 -21.13 36.69
C SER A 731 12.45 -21.21 37.88
N ARG A 732 13.71 -21.63 37.67
CA ARG A 732 14.75 -21.60 38.70
C ARG A 732 15.05 -20.16 39.14
N VAL A 733 15.17 -19.24 38.19
CA VAL A 733 15.38 -17.80 38.44
C VAL A 733 14.20 -17.21 39.20
N GLN A 734 12.97 -17.47 38.75
CA GLN A 734 11.74 -16.97 39.38
C GLN A 734 11.60 -17.43 40.84
N LYS A 735 11.93 -18.70 41.15
CA LYS A 735 11.93 -19.22 42.53
C LYS A 735 12.89 -18.45 43.43
N LYS A 736 14.15 -18.28 42.99
CA LYS A 736 15.16 -17.51 43.75
C LYS A 736 14.76 -16.05 43.93
N LEU A 737 14.19 -15.43 42.90
CA LEU A 737 13.73 -14.05 42.97
C LEU A 737 12.55 -13.85 43.90
N THR A 738 11.58 -14.75 43.87
CA THR A 738 10.42 -14.70 44.75
C THR A 738 10.88 -14.80 46.21
N GLN A 739 11.84 -15.68 46.49
CA GLN A 739 12.45 -15.81 47.82
C GLN A 739 13.15 -14.52 48.28
N VAL A 740 13.91 -13.87 47.40
CA VAL A 740 14.58 -12.58 47.68
C VAL A 740 13.58 -11.43 47.85
N THR A 741 12.50 -11.45 47.08
CA THR A 741 11.44 -10.43 47.13
C THR A 741 10.67 -10.51 48.46
N MET A 742 10.51 -11.71 49.01
CA MET A 742 9.88 -11.96 50.31
C MET A 742 10.84 -11.64 51.47
N GLU A 743 12.13 -12.00 51.35
CA GLU A 743 13.15 -11.79 52.38
C GLU A 743 14.49 -11.30 51.77
N PRO A 744 14.76 -9.98 51.75
CA PRO A 744 15.97 -9.41 51.14
C PRO A 744 17.18 -9.49 52.09
N THR A 745 17.54 -10.70 52.52
CA THR A 745 18.74 -10.94 53.35
C THR A 745 20.00 -10.96 52.47
N ILE A 746 21.15 -10.60 53.03
CA ILE A 746 22.45 -10.63 52.32
C ILE A 746 22.70 -12.01 51.68
N ILE A 747 22.32 -13.09 52.36
CA ILE A 747 22.47 -14.47 51.87
C ILE A 747 21.58 -14.73 50.65
N ASN A 748 20.31 -14.31 50.71
CA ASN A 748 19.40 -14.45 49.57
C ASN A 748 19.87 -13.60 48.38
N MET A 749 20.40 -12.40 48.63
CA MET A 749 21.01 -11.55 47.61
C MET A 749 22.25 -12.19 46.98
N ILE A 750 23.08 -12.88 47.77
CA ILE A 750 24.24 -13.65 47.28
C ILE A 750 23.82 -14.79 46.37
N SER A 751 22.73 -15.49 46.69
CA SER A 751 22.21 -16.62 45.89
C SER A 751 21.77 -16.24 44.47
N LEU A 752 21.50 -14.94 44.24
CA LEU A 752 21.21 -14.38 42.92
C LEU A 752 22.48 -14.14 42.09
N PHE A 753 23.60 -13.79 42.74
CA PHE A 753 24.88 -13.59 42.04
C PHE A 753 25.46 -14.90 41.50
N ASP A 754 25.19 -16.04 42.16
CA ASP A 754 25.54 -17.36 41.64
C ASP A 754 24.95 -17.61 40.24
N TYR A 755 23.73 -17.12 40.00
CA TYR A 755 23.08 -17.26 38.68
C TYR A 755 23.85 -16.52 37.57
N ILE A 756 24.37 -15.32 37.85
CA ILE A 756 25.19 -14.57 36.87
C ILE A 756 26.49 -15.33 36.57
N LEU A 757 27.11 -15.89 37.60
CA LEU A 757 28.36 -16.63 37.45
C LEU A 757 28.17 -17.95 36.69
N ASP A 758 27.02 -18.61 36.88
CA ASP A 758 26.66 -19.88 36.24
C ASP A 758 26.04 -19.71 34.85
N PHE A 759 25.56 -18.51 34.52
CA PHE A 759 24.97 -18.20 33.22
C PHE A 759 25.89 -18.59 32.06
N ASN A 760 25.39 -19.34 31.07
CA ASN A 760 26.15 -19.74 29.90
C ASN A 760 25.62 -19.06 28.63
N ILE A 761 26.49 -18.92 27.63
CA ILE A 761 26.11 -18.36 26.33
C ILE A 761 25.13 -19.31 25.63
N LEU A 762 24.03 -18.76 25.10
CA LEU A 762 22.99 -19.50 24.38
C LEU A 762 23.47 -19.95 23.00
N GLU A 763 22.88 -21.04 22.49
CA GLU A 763 23.06 -21.43 21.09
C GLU A 763 22.09 -20.66 20.22
N ILE A 764 22.54 -20.18 19.07
CA ILE A 764 21.69 -19.45 18.13
C ILE A 764 21.49 -20.35 16.93
N GLY A 765 20.27 -20.86 16.78
CA GLY A 765 19.86 -21.60 15.58
C GLY A 765 19.69 -20.64 14.41
N LEU A 766 20.57 -20.71 13.41
CA LEU A 766 20.43 -19.98 12.15
C LEU A 766 19.64 -20.84 11.16
N ASN A 767 18.36 -21.09 11.45
CA ASN A 767 17.52 -21.86 10.53
C ASN A 767 17.06 -21.00 9.34
N ASN A 768 17.12 -19.66 9.46
CA ASN A 768 16.72 -18.69 8.46
C ASN A 768 17.85 -17.71 8.12
N ALA A 769 17.89 -17.21 6.88
CA ALA A 769 18.77 -16.11 6.50
C ALA A 769 18.34 -14.83 7.24
N VAL A 770 19.08 -14.45 8.29
CA VAL A 770 18.79 -13.28 9.11
C VAL A 770 18.93 -12.03 8.26
N LYS A 771 17.91 -11.16 8.27
CA LYS A 771 17.92 -9.88 7.56
C LYS A 771 18.08 -8.74 8.56
N CYS A 772 18.87 -7.73 8.21
CA CYS A 772 19.06 -6.54 9.04
C CYS A 772 18.14 -5.43 8.54
N SER A 773 17.39 -4.82 9.45
CA SER A 773 16.64 -3.61 9.18
C SER A 773 17.62 -2.45 9.01
N GLU A 774 17.51 -1.73 7.89
CA GLU A 774 18.40 -0.61 7.55
C GLU A 774 17.67 0.39 6.68
N ALA A 775 18.07 1.66 6.76
CA ALA A 775 17.52 2.72 5.95
C ALA A 775 18.63 3.59 5.37
N THR A 776 18.47 4.00 4.12
CA THR A 776 19.39 4.91 3.43
C THR A 776 18.62 6.14 3.00
N ILE A 777 18.96 7.29 3.58
CA ILE A 777 18.37 8.57 3.20
C ILE A 777 19.00 9.02 1.87
N ILE A 778 18.15 9.16 0.84
CA ILE A 778 18.51 9.64 -0.49
C ILE A 778 18.43 11.17 -0.52
N ARG A 779 17.40 11.74 0.12
CA ARG A 779 17.20 13.19 0.25
C ARG A 779 16.71 13.53 1.67
N PRO A 780 17.13 14.67 2.26
CA PRO A 780 18.06 15.65 1.70
C PRO A 780 19.50 15.12 1.63
N VAL A 781 20.26 15.56 0.63
CA VAL A 781 21.70 15.29 0.55
C VAL A 781 22.40 16.25 1.52
N SER A 782 23.40 15.75 2.25
CA SER A 782 24.26 16.58 3.09
C SER A 782 24.82 17.76 2.27
N ASN A 783 24.68 18.98 2.78
CA ASN A 783 25.25 20.21 2.21
C ASN A 783 26.42 20.71 3.08
N PRO A 784 27.54 19.97 3.15
CA PRO A 784 28.67 20.37 3.99
C PRO A 784 29.32 21.66 3.46
N ALA A 785 29.90 22.46 4.36
CA ALA A 785 30.75 23.58 3.99
C ALA A 785 31.84 23.12 2.99
N PRO A 786 32.09 23.86 1.88
CA PRO A 786 31.89 25.29 1.70
C PRO A 786 30.58 25.72 1.02
N ALA A 787 29.59 24.82 0.85
CA ALA A 787 28.31 25.20 0.26
C ALA A 787 27.54 26.19 1.17
N PRO A 788 26.84 27.19 0.61
CA PRO A 788 26.05 28.12 1.41
C PRO A 788 24.94 27.35 2.14
N PRO A 789 24.69 27.65 3.43
CA PRO A 789 23.61 27.05 4.19
C PRO A 789 22.26 27.42 3.57
N LYS A 790 21.26 26.55 3.68
CA LYS A 790 19.90 26.89 3.23
C LYS A 790 19.32 27.94 4.18
N ASP A 791 19.17 29.17 3.69
CA ASP A 791 18.60 30.26 4.46
C ASP A 791 17.09 30.40 4.23
N PHE A 792 16.38 30.77 5.28
CA PHE A 792 14.94 31.01 5.26
C PHE A 792 14.55 31.98 6.38
N GLN A 793 13.39 32.62 6.25
CA GLN A 793 12.84 33.48 7.30
C GLN A 793 12.28 32.63 8.43
N SER A 794 12.71 32.87 9.67
CA SER A 794 12.26 32.09 10.84
C SER A 794 10.77 32.19 11.15
N GLN A 795 10.04 33.14 10.54
CA GLN A 795 8.59 33.26 10.65
C GLN A 795 7.84 32.16 9.89
N PHE A 796 8.50 31.52 8.91
CA PHE A 796 7.92 30.43 8.12
C PHE A 796 8.61 29.11 8.45
N PRO A 797 7.86 27.99 8.45
CA PRO A 797 8.44 26.68 8.68
C PRO A 797 9.38 26.29 7.54
N LEU A 798 10.50 25.65 7.88
CA LEU A 798 11.38 25.03 6.91
C LEU A 798 10.78 23.72 6.43
N THR A 799 10.40 23.67 5.16
CA THR A 799 10.05 22.42 4.50
C THR A 799 11.31 21.64 4.09
N ILE A 800 11.37 20.37 4.52
CA ILE A 800 12.36 19.37 4.12
C ILE A 800 11.65 18.18 3.50
N ASN A 801 11.99 17.87 2.25
CA ASN A 801 11.54 16.64 1.60
C ASN A 801 12.51 15.52 1.96
N VAL A 802 11.99 14.48 2.60
CA VAL A 802 12.75 13.31 3.01
C VAL A 802 12.39 12.14 2.09
N GLU A 803 13.38 11.67 1.34
CA GLU A 803 13.27 10.49 0.50
C GLU A 803 14.28 9.45 0.98
N ALA A 804 13.83 8.22 1.22
CA ALA A 804 14.71 7.16 1.69
C ALA A 804 14.27 5.77 1.25
N GLU A 805 15.26 4.89 1.11
CA GLU A 805 15.04 3.45 0.94
C GLU A 805 15.13 2.78 2.30
N VAL A 806 14.06 2.11 2.71
CA VAL A 806 13.97 1.37 3.97
C VAL A 806 13.86 -0.11 3.65
N ASN A 807 14.80 -0.89 4.17
CA ASN A 807 14.93 -2.31 3.88
C ASN A 807 14.71 -3.17 5.13
N ASN A 808 14.03 -4.30 4.94
CA ASN A 808 13.78 -5.34 5.94
C ASN A 808 13.08 -4.83 7.21
N VAL A 809 11.99 -4.07 7.08
CA VAL A 809 11.13 -3.64 8.19
C VAL A 809 9.78 -4.33 8.05
N ASP A 810 9.30 -4.97 9.09
CA ASP A 810 8.05 -5.74 9.11
C ASP A 810 6.81 -4.87 9.33
N ASP A 811 6.90 -3.87 10.21
CA ASP A 811 5.82 -2.92 10.48
C ASP A 811 6.24 -1.49 10.17
N ALA A 812 5.66 -0.92 9.10
CA ALA A 812 5.97 0.41 8.62
C ALA A 812 5.45 1.53 9.56
N SER A 813 4.46 1.23 10.42
CA SER A 813 3.94 2.20 11.39
C SER A 813 4.94 2.56 12.50
N THR A 814 5.95 1.70 12.69
CA THR A 814 7.03 1.91 13.65
C THR A 814 8.14 2.85 13.14
N LEU A 815 8.08 3.29 11.88
CA LEU A 815 9.10 4.17 11.31
C LEU A 815 8.87 5.63 11.71
N ALA A 816 9.96 6.32 12.03
CA ALA A 816 9.95 7.76 12.25
C ALA A 816 11.20 8.41 11.66
N VAL A 817 11.06 9.67 11.24
CA VAL A 817 12.18 10.54 10.91
C VAL A 817 12.51 11.36 12.15
N GLN A 818 13.71 11.12 12.70
CA GLN A 818 14.22 11.84 13.86
C GLN A 818 15.07 13.02 13.40
N ILE A 819 14.78 14.20 13.94
CA ILE A 819 15.52 15.44 13.69
C ILE A 819 16.15 15.90 15.00
N ILE A 820 17.48 16.00 15.01
CA ILE A 820 18.25 16.50 16.16
C ILE A 820 18.70 17.92 15.83
N LEU A 821 18.24 18.88 16.64
CA LEU A 821 18.55 20.30 16.51
C LEU A 821 19.92 20.62 17.14
N PRO A 822 20.53 21.80 16.85
CA PRO A 822 21.84 22.18 17.39
C PRO A 822 21.90 22.23 18.92
N ASP A 823 20.77 22.49 19.57
CA ASP A 823 20.60 22.50 21.03
C ASP A 823 20.45 21.10 21.64
N GLN A 824 20.59 20.04 20.82
CA GLN A 824 20.36 18.63 21.17
C GLN A 824 18.90 18.27 21.45
N SER A 825 17.95 19.16 21.17
CA SER A 825 16.53 18.79 21.20
C SER A 825 16.20 17.86 20.03
N ILE A 826 15.30 16.91 20.28
CA ILE A 826 14.94 15.85 19.36
C ILE A 826 13.46 16.01 18.98
N GLN A 827 13.17 15.98 17.68
CA GLN A 827 11.82 15.98 17.15
C GLN A 827 11.59 14.73 16.31
N HIS A 828 10.42 14.10 16.46
CA HIS A 828 10.04 12.89 15.72
C HIS A 828 8.87 13.16 14.80
N PHE A 829 9.02 12.76 13.54
CA PHE A 829 7.98 12.87 12.53
C PHE A 829 7.61 11.48 12.03
N ARG A 830 6.36 11.08 12.22
CA ARG A 830 5.84 9.80 11.72
C ARG A 830 5.25 10.00 10.33
N PRO A 831 5.73 9.27 9.31
CA PRO A 831 5.18 9.38 7.97
C PRO A 831 3.77 8.79 7.90
N SER A 832 2.95 9.33 7.01
CA SER A 832 1.64 8.77 6.70
C SER A 832 1.77 7.43 5.96
N SER A 833 0.74 6.58 6.01
CA SER A 833 0.70 5.37 5.19
C SER A 833 0.77 5.67 3.69
N ALA A 834 0.33 6.86 3.26
CA ALA A 834 0.43 7.32 1.87
C ALA A 834 1.86 7.71 1.45
N ASP A 835 2.74 8.06 2.39
CA ASP A 835 4.13 8.47 2.13
C ASP A 835 5.07 7.25 1.92
N LEU A 836 4.58 6.05 2.24
CA LEU A 836 5.34 4.80 2.22
C LEU A 836 4.91 3.94 1.03
N VAL A 837 5.72 3.93 -0.01
CA VAL A 837 5.48 3.10 -1.20
C VAL A 837 6.14 1.74 -1.02
N VAL A 838 5.34 0.67 -0.98
CA VAL A 838 5.86 -0.70 -0.87
C VAL A 838 6.56 -1.07 -2.19
N THR A 839 7.87 -1.34 -2.12
CA THR A 839 8.64 -1.79 -3.30
C THR A 839 8.69 -3.31 -3.37
N ARG A 840 8.87 -3.97 -2.22
CA ARG A 840 8.90 -5.43 -2.03
C ARG A 840 8.39 -5.76 -0.61
N PRO A 841 8.04 -7.02 -0.30
CA PRO A 841 7.71 -7.40 1.08
C PRO A 841 8.81 -6.95 2.05
N ASN A 842 8.42 -6.23 3.10
CA ASN A 842 9.29 -5.62 4.12
C ASN A 842 10.30 -4.57 3.59
N ASN A 843 10.11 -4.02 2.38
CA ASN A 843 10.95 -2.94 1.84
C ASN A 843 10.07 -1.80 1.31
N PHE A 844 10.41 -0.58 1.70
CA PHE A 844 9.62 0.61 1.45
C PHE A 844 10.48 1.71 0.86
N GLN A 845 9.88 2.50 -0.03
CA GLN A 845 10.39 3.81 -0.40
C GLN A 845 9.59 4.85 0.38
N LEU A 846 10.26 5.51 1.32
CA LEU A 846 9.71 6.62 2.07
C LEU A 846 9.84 7.90 1.26
N LYS A 847 8.73 8.60 1.00
CA LYS A 847 8.68 9.93 0.40
C LYS A 847 7.75 10.81 1.23
N THR A 848 8.30 11.58 2.17
CA THR A 848 7.51 12.43 3.07
C THR A 848 8.01 13.87 3.07
N ARG A 849 7.11 14.79 3.42
CA ARG A 849 7.40 16.21 3.56
C ARG A 849 7.30 16.59 5.04
N ILE A 850 8.37 17.15 5.58
CA ILE A 850 8.44 17.57 6.98
C ILE A 850 8.57 19.09 7.04
N ASP A 851 7.67 19.73 7.78
CA ASP A 851 7.69 21.17 8.03
C ASP A 851 8.16 21.44 9.46
N ILE A 852 9.25 22.21 9.60
CA ILE A 852 9.93 22.45 10.89
C ILE A 852 9.87 23.94 11.23
N SER A 853 9.22 24.28 12.34
CA SER A 853 9.21 25.65 12.86
C SER A 853 10.45 25.91 13.71
N LEU A 854 11.29 26.87 13.30
CA LEU A 854 12.55 27.20 13.97
C LEU A 854 12.63 28.69 14.28
N SER A 855 13.07 29.04 15.49
CA SER A 855 13.41 30.42 15.85
C SER A 855 14.66 30.91 15.11
N ALA A 856 14.81 32.23 15.01
CA ALA A 856 16.00 32.82 14.39
C ALA A 856 17.29 32.42 15.12
N TRP A 857 18.32 32.07 14.36
CA TRP A 857 19.63 31.71 14.89
C TRP A 857 20.65 32.83 14.68
N THR A 858 21.65 32.90 15.57
CA THR A 858 22.74 33.87 15.50
C THR A 858 23.73 33.59 14.36
N GLY A 859 23.72 32.38 13.80
CA GLY A 859 24.55 31.99 12.67
C GLY A 859 24.12 30.64 12.08
N PRO A 860 24.72 30.24 10.95
CA PRO A 860 24.41 28.97 10.31
C PRO A 860 24.88 27.78 11.15
N SER A 861 24.03 26.76 11.27
CA SER A 861 24.33 25.51 11.96
C SER A 861 23.68 24.33 11.23
N TYR A 862 23.97 23.10 11.64
CA TYR A 862 23.36 21.92 11.05
C TYR A 862 22.31 21.29 11.95
N ILE A 863 21.25 20.77 11.34
CA ILE A 863 20.38 19.77 11.95
C ILE A 863 20.87 18.38 11.54
N GLN A 864 20.62 17.37 12.36
CA GLN A 864 20.90 15.98 12.01
C GLN A 864 19.59 15.25 11.70
N LEU A 865 19.50 14.61 10.55
CA LEU A 865 18.38 13.77 10.17
C LEU A 865 18.75 12.30 10.24
N LYS A 866 17.88 11.48 10.83
CA LYS A 866 18.00 10.03 10.91
C LYS A 866 16.65 9.38 10.66
N ILE A 867 16.68 8.17 10.11
CA ILE A 867 15.52 7.28 10.12
C ILE A 867 15.70 6.32 11.29
N VAL A 868 14.68 6.30 12.13
CA VAL A 868 14.64 5.46 13.32
C VAL A 868 13.41 4.57 13.28
N ARG A 869 13.48 3.51 14.08
CA ARG A 869 12.38 2.59 14.32
C ARG A 869 12.00 2.62 15.80
N ASP A 870 10.75 2.92 16.08
CA ASP A 870 10.17 2.82 17.42
C ASP A 870 10.03 1.35 17.82
N PHE A 871 10.34 1.03 19.07
CA PHE A 871 10.04 -0.27 19.66
C PHE A 871 9.46 -0.10 21.06
N GLN A 872 8.71 -1.12 21.51
CA GLN A 872 8.15 -1.14 22.85
C GLN A 872 9.11 -1.85 23.81
N PRO A 873 9.65 -1.18 24.84
CA PRO A 873 10.45 -1.86 25.86
C PRO A 873 9.58 -2.80 26.69
N ASP A 874 10.19 -3.87 27.21
CA ASP A 874 9.52 -4.85 28.08
C ASP A 874 8.91 -4.20 29.33
N ILE A 875 9.62 -3.22 29.91
CA ILE A 875 9.12 -2.41 31.03
C ILE A 875 9.38 -0.93 30.69
N PRO A 876 8.41 -0.24 30.04
CA PRO A 876 8.63 1.08 29.44
C PRO A 876 9.24 2.13 30.37
N ASP A 877 8.65 2.37 31.54
CA ASP A 877 9.10 3.43 32.47
C ASP A 877 10.54 3.21 32.95
N LEU A 878 10.88 1.94 33.12
CA LEU A 878 12.06 1.51 33.83
C LEU A 878 13.24 1.32 32.89
N ASP A 879 13.00 0.76 31.71
CA ASP A 879 14.02 0.60 30.69
C ASP A 879 14.41 1.95 30.08
N LYS A 880 13.45 2.87 29.89
CA LYS A 880 13.75 4.24 29.47
C LYS A 880 14.67 4.96 30.47
N GLN A 881 14.41 4.80 31.77
CA GLN A 881 15.25 5.38 32.82
C GLN A 881 16.67 4.79 32.83
N ILE A 882 16.80 3.48 32.57
CA ILE A 882 18.11 2.79 32.55
C ILE A 882 18.90 3.13 31.29
N MET A 883 18.27 3.04 30.12
CA MET A 883 18.94 3.25 28.83
C MET A 883 19.33 4.71 28.59
N ARG A 884 18.71 5.65 29.32
CA ARG A 884 18.93 7.11 29.18
C ARG A 884 18.79 7.59 27.73
N THR A 885 18.04 6.84 26.93
CA THR A 885 17.82 7.00 25.50
C THR A 885 16.35 6.67 25.23
N GLU A 886 15.81 7.26 24.17
CA GLU A 886 14.45 6.96 23.73
C GLU A 886 14.36 5.51 23.22
N SER A 887 13.16 4.94 23.22
CA SER A 887 12.88 3.58 22.76
C SER A 887 12.88 3.48 21.23
N THR A 888 13.98 3.94 20.63
CA THR A 888 14.19 4.07 19.20
C THR A 888 15.45 3.32 18.78
N LEU A 889 15.42 2.78 17.57
CA LEU A 889 16.52 2.08 16.93
C LEU A 889 16.96 2.84 15.69
N ASP A 890 18.22 3.27 15.65
CA ASP A 890 18.81 3.91 14.47
C ASP A 890 18.85 2.92 13.28
N LEU A 891 18.13 3.23 12.20
CA LEU A 891 18.15 2.47 10.95
C LEU A 891 19.10 3.08 9.90
N SER A 892 19.31 4.40 9.95
CA SER A 892 20.22 5.11 9.04
C SER A 892 21.34 5.82 9.79
N ASP A 893 22.45 6.07 9.09
CA ASP A 893 23.44 7.04 9.54
C ASP A 893 22.84 8.46 9.57
N ALA A 894 23.38 9.33 10.43
CA ALA A 894 22.93 10.70 10.58
C ALA A 894 23.43 11.58 9.42
N ILE A 895 22.50 12.22 8.70
CA ILE A 895 22.83 13.24 7.70
C ILE A 895 22.87 14.62 8.37
N LYS A 896 23.95 15.36 8.16
CA LYS A 896 24.05 16.77 8.59
C LYS A 896 23.52 17.68 7.50
N PHE A 897 22.52 18.50 7.83
CA PHE A 897 21.93 19.46 6.91
C PHE A 897 22.07 20.88 7.47
N TYR A 898 22.90 21.69 6.83
CA TYR A 898 23.24 23.06 7.23
C TYR A 898 22.15 24.04 6.80
N ILE A 899 21.61 24.77 7.79
CA ILE A 899 20.53 25.73 7.63
C ILE A 899 20.84 27.03 8.38
N TRP A 900 20.19 28.12 7.98
CA TRP A 900 20.27 29.39 8.67
C TRP A 900 18.88 30.06 8.75
N PRO A 901 18.13 29.86 9.84
CA PRO A 901 16.92 30.63 10.10
C PRO A 901 17.31 32.05 10.47
N LYS A 902 16.98 33.00 9.60
CA LYS A 902 17.28 34.42 9.78
C LYS A 902 16.05 35.15 10.29
N ASP A 903 16.27 36.12 11.17
CA ASP A 903 15.23 37.03 11.64
C ASP A 903 14.80 37.99 10.52
N SER A 904 13.54 38.44 10.53
CA SER A 904 12.97 39.33 9.51
C SER A 904 13.67 40.68 9.40
N SER A 905 14.43 41.07 10.43
CA SER A 905 15.25 42.28 10.46
C SER A 905 16.54 42.19 9.62
N ASN A 906 16.95 40.97 9.22
CA ASN A 906 18.23 40.67 8.55
C ASN A 906 18.07 40.08 7.13
N TRP A 907 16.90 40.24 6.50
CA TRP A 907 16.62 39.78 5.13
C TRP A 907 16.76 40.89 4.09
#